data_AF-A0A9P0BA07-F1
#
_entry.id   AF-A0A9P0BA07-F1
#
_cell.length_a   1.000
_cell.length_b   1.000
_cell.length_c   1.000
_cell.angle_alpha   90.00
_cell.angle_beta   90.00
_cell.angle_gamma   90.00
#
_symmetry.space_group_name_H-M   'P 1'
#
loop_
_entity.id
_entity.type
_entity.pdbx_description
1 polymer ?
#
loop_
_entity_poly.entity_id
_entity_poly.type
_entity_poly.pdbx_seq_one_letter_code
_entity_poly.pdbx_strand_id
1 'polypeptide(L)'
;MPLTPAEKQRRYRERRKNNPEKEAESRRKDRERYHAKKCLVRDLSASEHRAIKKKWRSANARRKNSPAPSDQHQLIPNADHRLSTPQPSDSRELTLSSIISTASRGRKKVHRNRSKLFRDNIKLKEQLEAIKKRSEKYKKRYNREKRKRSKIEGGSQENQKKYEILSNAIKKRYQNIKSRKEKYAIQKIFEEQAVKCSRQKKQLIQECLAVDQGYIRKTQPLLKKKALSTKIKDFFERDDISRATAGKKETVSLKKNKMQKRYLLDNMKNLYLSFKRENPALKCSYKTFTRYRPFYVLLPTVAARDTCLCRIHTNIQYLAIALCKNKMIPTSDLNKIIANQVCDCDSPACMTGICSVCQSNTTNYDTSKDEIVIKYPQWLTKTEVIEKSGKKIKVTKSIKEEKESTGKDLIDKFEATLKEFKRHIYYIKTQYRNYRKCIDDLGINEIALHIDFSENYSCKFFEEVQSHHFGGSRNQVSLHTGVMYSRGSNNKIDVSSFCTLSGNLLHNPAAIWAHLHPIFASIHDKFPKVNILHVFSDGPATQYRQKQNFYLICTKLFSEYKFTKVTWNFFEAGHGKGAADGIGGFLKRTADQLVARGTDISDATNFYLTLKNVSKVRLHLITNEDIEQSSKQIPEHILPLLGTMKVHQVFTEEVGVLKYRNLSCFCQRGFCSCMNPKRYVPLQHTVEKSISSACDNSYLSDISNLCQKRVKGFYSIVYNSDSEDDVPLTSLKEKSPNAYLTEEPSTSKQSDDALIEKENIHINKIKQGVCVLVKMSSSKQDYIYLGKALSEVEDDGEVKIMFFKSMDHTATKFKLVESDLSYVPFDNLIAIVPEPKKLCKGSRISYYQFDTPLNIFEK
;
A
#
# COMPACT_ATOMS: atom_id res chain seq x y z
N MET A 1 -7.80 11.81 66.97
CA MET A 1 -8.93 11.76 66.02
C MET A 1 -9.46 10.34 65.90
N PRO A 2 -10.76 10.12 65.64
CA PRO A 2 -11.32 8.79 65.39
C PRO A 2 -10.83 8.25 64.04
N LEU A 3 -10.16 7.09 64.04
CA LEU A 3 -9.65 6.44 62.81
C LEU A 3 -10.76 6.26 61.77
N THR A 4 -10.44 6.55 60.50
CA THR A 4 -11.39 6.41 59.39
C THR A 4 -11.83 4.94 59.20
N PRO A 5 -13.01 4.68 58.59
CA PRO A 5 -13.44 3.32 58.29
C PRO A 5 -12.42 2.53 57.43
N ALA A 6 -11.71 3.23 56.53
CA ALA A 6 -10.68 2.66 55.68
C ALA A 6 -9.44 2.22 56.49
N GLU A 7 -8.93 3.05 57.39
CA GLU A 7 -7.80 2.72 58.27
C GLU A 7 -8.16 1.62 59.27
N LYS A 8 -9.37 1.65 59.83
CA LYS A 8 -9.89 0.56 60.70
C LYS A 8 -9.87 -0.77 59.94
N GLN A 9 -10.30 -0.80 58.67
CA GLN A 9 -10.18 -1.98 57.82
C GLN A 9 -8.72 -2.34 57.49
N ARG A 10 -7.84 -1.36 57.25
CA ARG A 10 -6.41 -1.60 56.97
C ARG A 10 -5.72 -2.27 58.16
N ARG A 11 -5.81 -1.66 59.36
CA ARG A 11 -5.26 -2.21 60.61
C ARG A 11 -5.90 -3.54 61.03
N TYR A 12 -7.13 -3.84 60.57
CA TYR A 12 -7.73 -5.17 60.72
C TYR A 12 -7.10 -6.19 59.75
N ARG A 13 -6.91 -5.85 58.47
CA ARG A 13 -6.26 -6.72 57.48
C ARG A 13 -4.80 -7.01 57.83
N GLU A 14 -4.09 -6.03 58.38
CA GLU A 14 -2.71 -6.16 58.85
C GLU A 14 -2.63 -7.07 60.08
N ARG A 15 -3.42 -6.82 61.14
CA ARG A 15 -3.52 -7.74 62.30
C ARG A 15 -3.93 -9.17 61.91
N ARG A 16 -4.77 -9.33 60.88
CA ARG A 16 -5.17 -10.65 60.35
C ARG A 16 -4.08 -11.36 59.53
N LYS A 17 -3.13 -10.63 58.94
CA LYS A 17 -1.95 -11.22 58.29
C LYS A 17 -0.96 -11.77 59.32
N ASN A 18 -0.84 -11.11 60.47
CA ASN A 18 0.13 -11.47 61.50
C ASN A 18 -0.28 -12.73 62.31
N ASN A 19 -1.51 -13.23 62.14
CA ASN A 19 -1.94 -14.52 62.69
C ASN A 19 -2.16 -15.52 61.52
N PRO A 20 -1.29 -16.53 61.35
CA PRO A 20 -1.31 -17.38 60.15
C PRO A 20 -2.56 -18.26 60.06
N GLU A 21 -3.13 -18.71 61.17
CA GLU A 21 -4.35 -19.52 61.20
C GLU A 21 -5.57 -18.71 60.73
N LYS A 22 -5.76 -17.49 61.25
CA LYS A 22 -6.86 -16.61 60.86
C LYS A 22 -6.71 -16.11 59.42
N GLU A 23 -5.50 -16.01 58.89
CA GLU A 23 -5.32 -15.79 57.46
C GLU A 23 -5.63 -17.05 56.62
N ALA A 24 -5.19 -18.23 57.06
CA ALA A 24 -5.47 -19.50 56.40
C ALA A 24 -6.98 -19.81 56.36
N GLU A 25 -7.69 -19.58 57.46
CA GLU A 25 -9.14 -19.79 57.56
C GLU A 25 -9.92 -18.79 56.69
N SER A 26 -9.52 -17.52 56.64
CA SER A 26 -10.07 -16.58 55.65
C SER A 26 -9.78 -17.03 54.23
N ARG A 27 -8.55 -17.47 53.93
CA ARG A 27 -8.19 -17.98 52.59
C ARG A 27 -8.99 -19.24 52.24
N ARG A 28 -9.42 -20.05 53.22
CA ARG A 28 -10.35 -21.18 53.03
C ARG A 28 -11.77 -20.67 52.71
N LYS A 29 -12.33 -19.80 53.54
CA LYS A 29 -13.65 -19.16 53.35
C LYS A 29 -13.73 -18.35 52.05
N ASP A 30 -12.63 -17.77 51.59
CA ASP A 30 -12.55 -17.05 50.31
C ASP A 30 -12.46 -18.00 49.11
N ARG A 31 -11.80 -19.17 49.23
CA ARG A 31 -11.88 -20.25 48.22
C ARG A 31 -13.29 -20.83 48.17
N GLU A 32 -13.90 -21.15 49.30
CA GLU A 32 -15.27 -21.65 49.40
C GLU A 32 -16.25 -20.69 48.70
N ARG A 33 -16.20 -19.38 49.02
CA ARG A 33 -17.00 -18.34 48.35
C ARG A 33 -16.67 -18.15 46.86
N TYR A 34 -15.45 -18.41 46.43
CA TYR A 34 -15.06 -18.38 45.00
C TYR A 34 -15.58 -19.61 44.24
N HIS A 35 -15.56 -20.79 44.84
CA HIS A 35 -16.10 -22.02 44.26
C HIS A 35 -17.64 -22.02 44.22
N ALA A 36 -18.32 -21.54 45.27
CA ALA A 36 -19.77 -21.36 45.27
C ALA A 36 -20.26 -20.42 44.14
N LYS A 37 -19.43 -19.45 43.74
CA LYS A 37 -19.71 -18.55 42.59
C LYS A 37 -19.44 -19.18 41.21
N LYS A 38 -19.02 -20.45 41.12
CA LYS A 38 -18.78 -21.18 39.85
C LYS A 38 -19.92 -22.11 39.41
N CYS A 39 -21.17 -21.78 39.76
CA CYS A 39 -22.32 -22.35 39.06
C CYS A 39 -22.32 -21.87 37.59
N LEU A 40 -22.43 -22.79 36.63
CA LEU A 40 -22.51 -22.40 35.20
C LEU A 40 -23.93 -21.89 34.89
N VAL A 41 -24.06 -21.09 33.82
CA VAL A 41 -25.35 -20.47 33.42
C VAL A 41 -26.46 -21.49 33.12
N ARG A 42 -26.09 -22.74 32.80
CA ARG A 42 -27.01 -23.87 32.58
C ARG A 42 -27.45 -24.58 33.88
N ASP A 43 -26.75 -24.35 34.99
CA ASP A 43 -26.94 -25.00 36.28
C ASP A 43 -27.69 -24.06 37.28
N LEU A 44 -28.05 -22.85 36.83
CA LEU A 44 -28.84 -21.85 37.56
C LEU A 44 -30.33 -21.95 37.19
N SER A 45 -31.23 -21.73 38.15
CA SER A 45 -32.66 -21.73 37.88
C SER A 45 -33.09 -20.57 36.96
N ALA A 46 -34.24 -20.75 36.30
CA ALA A 46 -34.86 -19.71 35.48
C ALA A 46 -35.28 -18.46 36.26
N SER A 47 -35.32 -18.51 37.60
CA SER A 47 -35.56 -17.34 38.46
C SER A 47 -34.25 -16.58 38.72
N GLU A 48 -33.21 -17.27 39.19
CA GLU A 48 -31.90 -16.68 39.49
C GLU A 48 -31.25 -16.06 38.25
N HIS A 49 -31.33 -16.75 37.10
CA HIS A 49 -30.80 -16.22 35.84
C HIS A 49 -31.54 -14.93 35.41
N ARG A 50 -32.84 -14.81 35.68
CA ARG A 50 -33.59 -13.54 35.50
C ARG A 50 -33.14 -12.47 36.49
N ALA A 51 -32.93 -12.81 37.77
CA ALA A 51 -32.48 -11.88 38.80
C ALA A 51 -31.06 -11.32 38.51
N ILE A 52 -30.12 -12.17 38.10
CA ILE A 52 -28.77 -11.79 37.67
C ILE A 52 -28.83 -10.85 36.46
N LYS A 53 -29.68 -11.17 35.47
CA LYS A 53 -29.87 -10.35 34.27
C LYS A 53 -30.54 -8.99 34.56
N LYS A 54 -31.42 -8.91 35.57
CA LYS A 54 -31.98 -7.65 36.10
C LYS A 54 -30.88 -6.81 36.76
N LYS A 55 -30.09 -7.39 37.69
CA LYS A 55 -28.95 -6.70 38.34
C LYS A 55 -27.93 -6.17 37.33
N TRP A 56 -27.57 -6.95 36.31
CA TRP A 56 -26.66 -6.53 35.24
C TRP A 56 -27.21 -5.34 34.44
N ARG A 57 -28.50 -5.38 34.04
CA ARG A 57 -29.16 -4.26 33.35
C ARG A 57 -29.14 -2.98 34.18
N SER A 58 -29.48 -3.06 35.47
CA SER A 58 -29.47 -1.90 36.39
C SER A 58 -28.06 -1.31 36.58
N ALA A 59 -27.03 -2.16 36.70
CA ALA A 59 -25.64 -1.70 36.81
C ALA A 59 -25.15 -1.02 35.52
N ASN A 60 -25.54 -1.55 34.34
CA ASN A 60 -25.15 -0.97 33.06
C ASN A 60 -25.91 0.34 32.77
N ALA A 61 -27.16 0.47 33.22
CA ALA A 61 -27.90 1.74 33.17
C ALA A 61 -27.24 2.80 34.04
N ARG A 62 -26.86 2.48 35.29
CA ARG A 62 -26.10 3.40 36.15
C ARG A 62 -24.80 3.88 35.49
N ARG A 63 -24.01 2.97 34.92
CA ARG A 63 -22.79 3.32 34.15
C ARG A 63 -23.03 4.20 32.93
N LYS A 64 -24.22 4.15 32.32
CA LYS A 64 -24.57 4.97 31.15
C LYS A 64 -25.14 6.34 31.52
N ASN A 65 -25.59 6.50 32.78
CA ASN A 65 -26.22 7.72 33.29
C ASN A 65 -25.31 8.50 34.26
N SER A 66 -24.14 7.96 34.64
CA SER A 66 -23.08 8.77 35.27
C SER A 66 -22.48 9.72 34.23
N PRO A 67 -22.40 11.04 34.50
CA PRO A 67 -21.57 11.95 33.72
C PRO A 67 -20.11 11.50 33.72
N ALA A 68 -19.36 11.89 32.69
CA ALA A 68 -17.90 11.81 32.75
C ALA A 68 -17.39 12.79 33.83
N PRO A 69 -16.30 12.47 34.56
CA PRO A 69 -15.65 13.43 35.42
C PRO A 69 -15.19 14.64 34.60
N SER A 70 -15.57 15.84 35.02
CA SER A 70 -14.97 17.08 34.57
C SER A 70 -13.70 17.34 35.39
N ASP A 71 -12.54 17.35 34.75
CA ASP A 71 -11.26 17.62 35.41
C ASP A 71 -11.15 19.11 35.82
N GLN A 72 -11.78 19.44 36.95
CA GLN A 72 -11.45 20.64 37.74
C GLN A 72 -10.50 20.22 38.85
N HIS A 73 -9.19 20.47 38.66
CA HIS A 73 -8.23 20.47 39.76
C HIS A 73 -7.87 21.92 40.11
N GLN A 74 -8.16 22.28 41.36
CA GLN A 74 -7.92 23.61 41.91
C GLN A 74 -6.45 23.80 42.32
N LEU A 75 -6.03 25.07 42.35
CA LEU A 75 -4.72 25.55 42.85
C LEU A 75 -4.69 25.57 44.40
N ILE A 76 -3.63 26.20 44.96
CA ILE A 76 -3.47 26.71 46.35
C ILE A 76 -2.86 25.70 47.35
N PRO A 77 -1.79 26.03 48.13
CA PRO A 77 -0.75 27.06 47.95
C PRO A 77 0.70 26.57 48.24
N ASN A 78 1.66 27.51 48.26
CA ASN A 78 3.07 27.31 48.66
C ASN A 78 3.28 27.41 50.20
N ALA A 79 4.41 26.89 50.71
CA ALA A 79 5.10 27.38 51.92
C ALA A 79 6.58 26.89 52.02
N ASP A 80 7.51 27.76 51.62
CA ASP A 80 8.78 28.16 52.27
C ASP A 80 9.83 27.17 52.87
N HIS A 81 11.10 27.43 52.44
CA HIS A 81 12.33 27.57 53.27
C HIS A 81 12.91 26.34 54.03
N ARG A 82 14.23 26.22 54.31
CA ARG A 82 15.48 26.88 53.85
C ARG A 82 16.70 25.99 54.21
N LEU A 83 17.84 26.22 53.55
CA LEU A 83 19.25 26.04 54.04
C LEU A 83 19.68 24.71 54.71
N SER A 84 20.75 24.06 54.20
CA SER A 84 22.07 23.96 54.89
C SER A 84 23.02 22.90 54.30
N THR A 85 24.32 23.24 54.34
CA THR A 85 25.51 22.56 53.81
C THR A 85 25.90 21.27 54.59
N PRO A 86 26.57 20.26 53.97
CA PRO A 86 27.00 19.03 54.65
C PRO A 86 28.42 19.10 55.27
N GLN A 87 28.78 18.10 56.11
CA GLN A 87 30.10 17.47 56.41
C GLN A 87 29.95 16.66 57.75
N PRO A 88 30.92 15.87 58.26
CA PRO A 88 31.18 14.50 57.76
C PRO A 88 31.41 13.46 58.90
N SER A 89 32.20 12.41 58.61
CA SER A 89 33.03 11.60 59.53
C SER A 89 32.51 10.24 60.09
N ASP A 90 33.34 9.23 59.82
CA ASP A 90 33.73 8.05 60.62
C ASP A 90 32.70 7.15 61.32
N SER A 91 32.55 5.93 60.78
CA SER A 91 33.32 4.77 61.30
C SER A 91 33.14 3.49 60.47
N ARG A 92 34.12 2.58 60.54
CA ARG A 92 34.08 1.26 59.89
C ARG A 92 33.27 0.25 60.70
N GLU A 93 32.44 -0.56 60.04
CA GLU A 93 32.22 -1.95 60.49
C GLU A 93 31.88 -2.91 59.33
N LEU A 94 32.36 -4.16 59.41
CA LEU A 94 32.33 -5.13 58.31
C LEU A 94 31.10 -6.05 58.39
N THR A 95 30.15 -5.91 57.46
CA THR A 95 28.96 -6.78 57.40
C THR A 95 28.73 -7.50 56.06
N LEU A 96 29.37 -8.67 55.95
CA LEU A 96 28.73 -9.95 55.62
C LEU A 96 27.63 -9.98 54.52
N SER A 97 27.92 -9.50 53.30
CA SER A 97 26.92 -9.42 52.21
C SER A 97 27.35 -10.02 50.85
N SER A 98 28.65 -10.32 50.67
CA SER A 98 29.25 -10.66 49.37
C SER A 98 28.90 -12.04 48.77
N ILE A 99 28.25 -12.94 49.52
CA ILE A 99 28.05 -14.35 49.13
C ILE A 99 26.72 -14.62 48.36
N ILE A 100 25.74 -13.72 48.39
CA ILE A 100 24.35 -14.02 47.96
C ILE A 100 24.08 -13.85 46.44
N SER A 101 25.00 -13.22 45.70
CA SER A 101 24.77 -12.75 44.31
C SER A 101 24.53 -13.88 43.29
N THR A 102 25.33 -14.96 43.33
CA THR A 102 25.31 -16.05 42.33
C THR A 102 24.07 -16.93 42.45
N ALA A 103 23.73 -17.35 43.67
CA ALA A 103 22.58 -18.21 43.97
C ALA A 103 21.25 -17.58 43.52
N SER A 104 21.12 -16.25 43.60
CA SER A 104 19.90 -15.53 43.21
C SER A 104 19.62 -15.60 41.70
N ARG A 105 20.65 -15.48 40.85
CA ARG A 105 20.56 -15.61 39.38
C ARG A 105 20.22 -17.06 38.99
N GLY A 106 20.86 -18.04 39.63
CA GLY A 106 20.54 -19.46 39.47
C GLY A 106 19.08 -19.79 39.78
N ARG A 107 18.58 -19.38 40.96
CA ARG A 107 17.19 -19.57 41.39
C ARG A 107 16.19 -18.95 40.40
N LYS A 108 16.45 -17.75 39.86
CA LYS A 108 15.59 -17.12 38.84
C LYS A 108 15.56 -17.91 37.51
N LYS A 109 16.69 -18.48 37.05
CA LYS A 109 16.74 -19.35 35.85
C LYS A 109 15.97 -20.66 36.07
N VAL A 110 16.17 -21.32 37.23
CA VAL A 110 15.44 -22.54 37.62
C VAL A 110 13.94 -22.28 37.72
N HIS A 111 13.51 -21.17 38.32
CA HIS A 111 12.08 -20.86 38.45
C HIS A 111 11.40 -20.60 37.10
N ARG A 112 12.09 -19.94 36.15
CA ARG A 112 11.61 -19.80 34.76
C ARG A 112 11.46 -21.15 34.06
N ASN A 113 12.45 -22.03 34.18
CA ASN A 113 12.41 -23.38 33.60
C ASN A 113 11.31 -24.26 34.21
N ARG A 114 11.18 -24.27 35.54
CA ARG A 114 10.11 -25.00 36.26
C ARG A 114 8.72 -24.48 35.87
N SER A 115 8.58 -23.16 35.66
CA SER A 115 7.34 -22.53 35.17
C SER A 115 7.06 -22.79 33.68
N LYS A 116 8.07 -23.19 32.87
CA LYS A 116 7.87 -23.70 31.51
C LYS A 116 7.38 -25.16 31.56
N LEU A 117 8.14 -26.03 32.23
CA LEU A 117 7.82 -27.45 32.39
C LEU A 117 6.44 -27.71 33.02
N PHE A 118 5.98 -26.85 33.93
CA PHE A 118 4.63 -26.93 34.50
C PHE A 118 3.53 -26.61 33.48
N ARG A 119 3.71 -25.58 32.65
CA ARG A 119 2.75 -25.23 31.56
C ARG A 119 2.72 -26.30 30.48
N ASP A 120 3.87 -26.87 30.14
CA ASP A 120 3.94 -27.93 29.12
C ASP A 120 3.40 -29.27 29.66
N ASN A 121 3.56 -29.56 30.97
CA ASN A 121 2.85 -30.66 31.64
C ASN A 121 1.31 -30.51 31.61
N ILE A 122 0.79 -29.30 31.79
CA ILE A 122 -0.65 -29.05 31.69
C ILE A 122 -1.14 -29.36 30.27
N LYS A 123 -0.47 -28.85 29.23
CA LYS A 123 -0.81 -29.16 27.83
C LYS A 123 -0.76 -30.66 27.53
N LEU A 124 0.25 -31.37 28.02
CA LEU A 124 0.37 -32.82 27.84
C LEU A 124 -0.75 -33.58 28.56
N LYS A 125 -1.16 -33.14 29.76
CA LYS A 125 -2.32 -33.72 30.46
C LYS A 125 -3.64 -33.46 29.71
N GLU A 126 -3.85 -32.25 29.20
CA GLU A 126 -5.01 -31.91 28.36
C GLU A 126 -5.05 -32.74 27.07
N GLN A 127 -3.91 -32.95 26.41
CA GLN A 127 -3.77 -33.80 25.23
C GLN A 127 -4.06 -35.27 25.55
N LEU A 128 -3.50 -35.81 26.64
CA LEU A 128 -3.77 -37.18 27.10
C LEU A 128 -5.24 -37.38 27.47
N GLU A 129 -5.87 -36.41 28.13
CA GLU A 129 -7.29 -36.49 28.48
C GLU A 129 -8.19 -36.38 27.23
N ALA A 130 -7.83 -35.56 26.25
CA ALA A 130 -8.50 -35.49 24.96
C ALA A 130 -8.36 -36.81 24.17
N ILE A 131 -7.18 -37.45 24.20
CA ILE A 131 -6.93 -38.76 23.58
C ILE A 131 -7.75 -39.86 24.29
N LYS A 132 -7.76 -39.89 25.64
CA LYS A 132 -8.59 -40.83 26.43
C LYS A 132 -10.09 -40.65 26.14
N LYS A 133 -10.60 -39.42 26.10
CA LYS A 133 -11.99 -39.13 25.71
C LYS A 133 -12.30 -39.58 24.28
N ARG A 134 -11.32 -39.52 23.36
CA ARG A 134 -11.46 -39.98 21.97
C ARG A 134 -11.45 -41.51 21.88
N SER A 135 -10.57 -42.20 22.59
CA SER A 135 -10.53 -43.67 22.63
C SER A 135 -11.76 -44.26 23.31
N GLU A 136 -12.23 -43.67 24.41
CA GLU A 136 -13.52 -44.03 25.03
C GLU A 136 -14.69 -43.85 24.07
N LYS A 137 -14.74 -42.75 23.32
CA LYS A 137 -15.81 -42.50 22.34
C LYS A 137 -15.83 -43.57 21.25
N TYR A 138 -14.66 -44.06 20.81
CA TYR A 138 -14.58 -45.18 19.88
C TYR A 138 -14.93 -46.53 20.53
N LYS A 139 -14.43 -46.85 21.74
CA LYS A 139 -14.78 -48.08 22.48
C LYS A 139 -16.28 -48.16 22.77
N LYS A 140 -16.90 -47.05 23.17
CA LYS A 140 -18.35 -46.91 23.37
C LYS A 140 -19.15 -46.99 22.06
N ARG A 141 -18.55 -46.68 20.90
CA ARG A 141 -19.16 -46.88 19.58
C ARG A 141 -19.06 -48.35 19.13
N TYR A 142 -17.88 -48.95 19.23
CA TYR A 142 -17.66 -50.38 18.95
C TYR A 142 -18.56 -51.29 19.78
N ASN A 143 -18.71 -51.04 21.08
CA ASN A 143 -19.61 -51.82 21.93
C ASN A 143 -21.10 -51.64 21.56
N ARG A 144 -21.49 -50.53 20.92
CA ARG A 144 -22.85 -50.34 20.37
C ARG A 144 -23.04 -51.06 19.05
N GLU A 145 -22.01 -51.12 18.19
CA GLU A 145 -22.02 -51.94 16.97
C GLU A 145 -22.10 -53.45 17.33
N LYS A 146 -21.28 -53.94 18.27
CA LYS A 146 -21.30 -55.34 18.72
C LYS A 146 -22.65 -55.74 19.35
N ARG A 147 -23.24 -54.86 20.17
CA ARG A 147 -24.62 -55.04 20.71
C ARG A 147 -25.74 -54.85 19.68
N LYS A 148 -25.45 -54.34 18.49
CA LYS A 148 -26.40 -54.33 17.36
C LYS A 148 -26.33 -55.62 16.56
N ARG A 149 -25.14 -56.09 16.15
CA ARG A 149 -24.97 -57.38 15.43
C ARG A 149 -25.66 -58.54 16.16
N SER A 150 -25.28 -58.73 17.43
CA SER A 150 -25.88 -59.73 18.34
C SER A 150 -27.37 -59.55 18.67
N LYS A 151 -28.03 -58.50 18.18
CA LYS A 151 -29.51 -58.33 18.23
C LYS A 151 -30.19 -58.43 16.87
N ILE A 152 -29.45 -58.41 15.77
CA ILE A 152 -29.97 -58.52 14.39
C ILE A 152 -29.95 -59.99 13.94
N GLU A 153 -28.87 -60.71 14.27
CA GLU A 153 -28.64 -62.10 13.85
C GLU A 153 -29.68 -63.09 14.39
N GLY A 154 -30.34 -62.79 15.52
CA GLY A 154 -31.32 -63.68 16.18
C GLY A 154 -32.81 -63.39 15.92
N GLY A 155 -33.20 -62.50 15.00
CA GLY A 155 -34.63 -62.11 14.87
C GLY A 155 -35.11 -61.54 13.52
N SER A 156 -34.27 -61.53 12.48
CA SER A 156 -34.60 -60.85 11.21
C SER A 156 -35.42 -61.68 10.22
N GLN A 157 -35.21 -63.01 10.13
CA GLN A 157 -35.72 -63.80 8.99
C GLN A 157 -37.25 -64.00 8.98
N GLU A 158 -37.88 -64.30 10.12
CA GLU A 158 -39.34 -64.49 10.19
C GLU A 158 -40.14 -63.22 9.89
N ASN A 159 -39.75 -62.11 10.52
CA ASN A 159 -40.47 -60.84 10.39
C ASN A 159 -40.44 -60.32 8.95
N GLN A 160 -39.34 -60.53 8.23
CA GLN A 160 -39.16 -60.03 6.88
C GLN A 160 -40.13 -60.71 5.88
N LYS A 161 -40.33 -62.03 5.97
CA LYS A 161 -41.34 -62.76 5.19
C LYS A 161 -42.77 -62.26 5.48
N LYS A 162 -43.09 -62.00 6.75
CA LYS A 162 -44.41 -61.47 7.18
C LYS A 162 -44.70 -60.08 6.57
N TYR A 163 -43.67 -59.23 6.44
CA TYR A 163 -43.80 -57.91 5.78
C TYR A 163 -43.98 -57.99 4.25
N GLU A 164 -43.29 -58.92 3.56
CA GLU A 164 -43.45 -59.08 2.10
C GLU A 164 -44.86 -59.54 1.71
N ILE A 165 -45.45 -60.46 2.46
CA ILE A 165 -46.82 -60.94 2.23
C ILE A 165 -47.83 -59.78 2.35
N LEU A 166 -47.69 -58.97 3.41
CA LEU A 166 -48.57 -57.81 3.64
C LEU A 166 -48.41 -56.73 2.56
N SER A 167 -47.17 -56.43 2.15
CA SER A 167 -46.88 -55.46 1.08
C SER A 167 -47.57 -55.86 -0.24
N ASN A 168 -47.42 -57.13 -0.65
CA ASN A 168 -48.01 -57.64 -1.88
C ASN A 168 -49.56 -57.69 -1.84
N ALA A 169 -50.16 -57.95 -0.68
CA ALA A 169 -51.61 -57.90 -0.50
C ALA A 169 -52.18 -56.48 -0.66
N ILE A 170 -51.51 -55.47 -0.06
CA ILE A 170 -51.89 -54.06 -0.18
C ILE A 170 -51.75 -53.60 -1.63
N LYS A 171 -50.68 -54.00 -2.32
CA LYS A 171 -50.39 -53.67 -3.72
C LYS A 171 -51.51 -54.14 -4.66
N LYS A 172 -51.93 -55.40 -4.54
CA LYS A 172 -53.07 -55.96 -5.31
C LYS A 172 -54.38 -55.22 -5.03
N ARG A 173 -54.71 -54.92 -3.77
CA ARG A 173 -55.91 -54.13 -3.44
C ARG A 173 -55.85 -52.72 -4.04
N TYR A 174 -54.71 -52.03 -3.95
CA TYR A 174 -54.56 -50.68 -4.49
C TYR A 174 -54.74 -50.63 -6.01
N GLN A 175 -54.24 -51.62 -6.76
CA GLN A 175 -54.43 -51.68 -8.21
C GLN A 175 -55.92 -51.80 -8.58
N ASN A 176 -56.64 -52.73 -7.95
CA ASN A 176 -58.02 -53.11 -8.31
C ASN A 176 -59.10 -52.05 -7.96
N ILE A 177 -58.83 -51.12 -7.04
CA ILE A 177 -59.80 -50.09 -6.64
C ILE A 177 -60.04 -49.08 -7.77
N LYS A 178 -61.28 -48.94 -8.24
CA LYS A 178 -61.66 -47.95 -9.26
C LYS A 178 -61.91 -46.54 -8.68
N SER A 179 -62.32 -46.45 -7.41
CA SER A 179 -62.66 -45.19 -6.73
C SER A 179 -61.44 -44.35 -6.38
N ARG A 180 -61.46 -43.07 -6.79
CA ARG A 180 -60.37 -42.11 -6.54
C ARG A 180 -60.29 -41.68 -5.07
N LYS A 181 -61.42 -41.68 -4.34
CA LYS A 181 -61.46 -41.34 -2.90
C LYS A 181 -60.80 -42.43 -2.05
N GLU A 182 -61.10 -43.71 -2.31
CA GLU A 182 -60.47 -44.84 -1.61
C GLU A 182 -58.98 -44.96 -1.90
N LYS A 183 -58.55 -44.76 -3.16
CA LYS A 183 -57.12 -44.68 -3.52
C LYS A 183 -56.40 -43.57 -2.75
N TYR A 184 -57.04 -42.41 -2.55
CA TYR A 184 -56.46 -41.33 -1.74
C TYR A 184 -56.44 -41.68 -0.24
N ALA A 185 -57.47 -42.33 0.29
CA ALA A 185 -57.49 -42.78 1.68
C ALA A 185 -56.35 -43.77 1.99
N ILE A 186 -56.11 -44.76 1.13
CA ILE A 186 -55.00 -45.72 1.29
C ILE A 186 -53.64 -44.99 1.23
N GLN A 187 -53.46 -44.03 0.31
CA GLN A 187 -52.24 -43.22 0.27
C GLN A 187 -52.03 -42.42 1.58
N LYS A 188 -53.11 -41.85 2.14
CA LYS A 188 -53.06 -41.01 3.34
C LYS A 188 -52.61 -41.78 4.60
N ILE A 189 -52.92 -43.08 4.71
CA ILE A 189 -52.42 -43.96 5.79
C ILE A 189 -50.87 -43.99 5.81
N PHE A 190 -50.23 -44.09 4.64
CA PHE A 190 -48.77 -44.00 4.51
C PHE A 190 -48.23 -42.57 4.70
N GLU A 191 -49.09 -41.54 4.63
CA GLU A 191 -48.71 -40.15 4.85
C GLU A 191 -48.68 -39.77 6.34
N GLU A 192 -49.60 -40.30 7.16
CA GLU A 192 -49.76 -39.93 8.58
C GLU A 192 -48.73 -40.56 9.53
N GLN A 193 -48.21 -41.75 9.25
CA GLN A 193 -47.14 -42.32 10.08
C GLN A 193 -45.81 -41.53 9.95
N ALA A 194 -45.22 -41.23 11.12
CA ALA A 194 -44.18 -40.23 11.32
C ALA A 194 -42.75 -40.62 10.86
N VAL A 195 -42.61 -41.23 9.68
CA VAL A 195 -41.32 -41.60 9.07
C VAL A 195 -40.56 -40.34 8.63
N LYS A 196 -39.76 -39.77 9.55
CA LYS A 196 -38.93 -38.56 9.34
C LYS A 196 -37.69 -38.78 8.44
N CYS A 197 -37.87 -39.40 7.28
CA CYS A 197 -36.91 -39.40 6.17
C CYS A 197 -37.59 -39.67 4.82
N SER A 198 -37.58 -38.68 3.91
CA SER A 198 -38.35 -38.76 2.66
C SER A 198 -37.86 -39.82 1.66
N ARG A 199 -36.62 -40.31 1.77
CA ARG A 199 -36.07 -41.34 0.87
C ARG A 199 -36.62 -42.74 1.16
N GLN A 200 -36.66 -43.13 2.44
CA GLN A 200 -37.26 -44.41 2.86
C GLN A 200 -38.78 -44.39 2.67
N LYS A 201 -39.45 -43.26 3.00
CA LYS A 201 -40.90 -43.10 2.73
C LYS A 201 -41.23 -43.23 1.23
N LYS A 202 -40.36 -42.75 0.33
CA LYS A 202 -40.50 -42.95 -1.12
C LYS A 202 -40.33 -44.40 -1.55
N GLN A 203 -39.32 -45.11 -1.04
CA GLN A 203 -39.12 -46.54 -1.36
C GLN A 203 -40.32 -47.38 -0.91
N LEU A 204 -40.77 -47.23 0.34
CA LEU A 204 -41.97 -47.92 0.85
C LEU A 204 -43.23 -47.66 0.01
N ILE A 205 -43.45 -46.41 -0.42
CA ILE A 205 -44.58 -46.06 -1.30
C ILE A 205 -44.41 -46.66 -2.71
N GLN A 206 -43.21 -46.67 -3.27
CA GLN A 206 -42.94 -47.23 -4.60
C GLN A 206 -43.04 -48.77 -4.61
N GLU A 207 -42.53 -49.43 -3.56
CA GLU A 207 -42.60 -50.88 -3.35
C GLU A 207 -44.05 -51.34 -3.12
N CYS A 208 -44.79 -50.70 -2.21
CA CYS A 208 -46.16 -51.10 -1.84
C CYS A 208 -47.26 -50.63 -2.81
N LEU A 209 -47.11 -49.47 -3.48
CA LEU A 209 -48.18 -48.86 -4.29
C LEU A 209 -47.80 -48.64 -5.77
N ALA A 210 -46.54 -48.83 -6.16
CA ALA A 210 -46.05 -48.67 -7.54
C ALA A 210 -46.35 -47.31 -8.22
N VAL A 211 -46.43 -46.23 -7.43
CA VAL A 211 -46.75 -44.88 -7.96
C VAL A 211 -45.49 -44.13 -8.37
N ASP A 212 -45.08 -44.30 -9.63
CA ASP A 212 -44.02 -43.50 -10.24
C ASP A 212 -44.48 -42.05 -10.49
N GLN A 213 -44.25 -41.16 -9.52
CA GLN A 213 -44.55 -39.72 -9.64
C GLN A 213 -43.55 -38.99 -10.56
N GLY A 214 -43.65 -39.28 -11.86
CA GLY A 214 -42.80 -38.77 -12.94
C GLY A 214 -43.00 -37.31 -13.33
N TYR A 215 -42.77 -36.36 -12.42
CA TYR A 215 -42.59 -34.93 -12.76
C TYR A 215 -41.21 -34.39 -12.36
N ILE A 216 -40.16 -35.09 -12.80
CA ILE A 216 -38.78 -34.60 -12.74
C ILE A 216 -38.65 -33.42 -13.71
N ARG A 217 -38.68 -32.19 -13.19
CA ARG A 217 -38.32 -30.99 -13.97
C ARG A 217 -36.92 -31.16 -14.56
N LYS A 218 -36.83 -31.32 -15.89
CA LYS A 218 -35.56 -31.50 -16.63
C LYS A 218 -34.55 -30.41 -16.22
N THR A 219 -33.57 -30.78 -15.41
CA THR A 219 -32.48 -29.89 -15.02
C THR A 219 -31.60 -29.62 -16.22
N GLN A 220 -31.62 -28.40 -16.75
CA GLN A 220 -30.74 -28.00 -17.86
C GLN A 220 -29.27 -28.36 -17.54
N PRO A 221 -28.51 -28.88 -18.52
CA PRO A 221 -27.19 -29.45 -18.28
C PRO A 221 -26.24 -28.43 -17.63
N LEU A 222 -25.66 -28.83 -16.49
CA LEU A 222 -24.82 -28.00 -15.64
C LEU A 222 -23.63 -27.35 -16.37
N LEU A 223 -23.16 -27.97 -17.47
CA LEU A 223 -22.09 -27.47 -18.32
C LEU A 223 -22.44 -26.14 -19.00
N LYS A 224 -23.57 -26.04 -19.71
CA LYS A 224 -24.01 -24.79 -20.38
C LYS A 224 -24.19 -23.65 -19.36
N LYS A 225 -24.63 -23.99 -18.15
CA LYS A 225 -24.81 -23.07 -17.02
C LYS A 225 -23.49 -22.60 -16.38
N LYS A 226 -22.45 -23.43 -16.37
CA LYS A 226 -21.08 -23.02 -16.00
C LYS A 226 -20.48 -22.09 -17.06
N ALA A 227 -20.52 -22.46 -18.34
CA ALA A 227 -19.95 -21.66 -19.43
C ALA A 227 -20.54 -20.24 -19.50
N LEU A 228 -21.87 -20.12 -19.38
CA LEU A 228 -22.54 -18.82 -19.29
C LEU A 228 -22.10 -18.02 -18.05
N SER A 229 -21.91 -18.69 -16.90
CA SER A 229 -21.41 -18.04 -15.68
C SER A 229 -19.95 -17.61 -15.76
N THR A 230 -19.12 -18.21 -16.61
CA THR A 230 -17.76 -17.73 -16.86
C THR A 230 -17.82 -16.46 -17.71
N LYS A 231 -18.40 -16.52 -18.92
CA LYS A 231 -18.53 -15.37 -19.83
C LYS A 231 -19.13 -14.11 -19.18
N ILE A 232 -20.09 -14.26 -18.26
CA ILE A 232 -20.66 -13.11 -17.54
C ILE A 232 -19.66 -12.49 -16.55
N LYS A 233 -18.82 -13.28 -15.87
CA LYS A 233 -17.75 -12.75 -15.03
C LYS A 233 -16.69 -12.05 -15.87
N ASP A 234 -16.23 -12.71 -16.93
CA ASP A 234 -15.17 -12.21 -17.82
C ASP A 234 -15.57 -10.83 -18.39
N PHE A 235 -16.85 -10.66 -18.74
CA PHE A 235 -17.44 -9.37 -19.12
C PHE A 235 -17.41 -8.33 -17.98
N PHE A 236 -17.84 -8.69 -16.75
CA PHE A 236 -17.78 -7.77 -15.61
C PHE A 236 -16.37 -7.42 -15.14
N GLU A 237 -15.38 -8.27 -15.41
CA GLU A 237 -13.98 -8.07 -15.01
C GLU A 237 -13.19 -7.18 -15.97
N ARG A 238 -13.75 -6.83 -17.14
CA ARG A 238 -13.15 -5.83 -18.03
C ARG A 238 -13.20 -4.43 -17.43
N ASP A 239 -12.12 -3.69 -17.62
CA ASP A 239 -11.93 -2.33 -17.11
C ASP A 239 -12.85 -1.30 -17.78
N ASP A 240 -13.31 -1.58 -19.01
CA ASP A 240 -14.34 -0.83 -19.74
C ASP A 240 -15.76 -0.95 -19.14
N ILE A 241 -16.01 -1.93 -18.26
CA ILE A 241 -17.35 -2.25 -17.72
C ILE A 241 -17.40 -2.05 -16.19
N SER A 242 -16.33 -2.37 -15.48
CA SER A 242 -16.18 -2.01 -14.07
C SER A 242 -14.76 -1.55 -13.77
N ARG A 243 -14.60 -0.47 -13.00
CA ARG A 243 -13.30 0.05 -12.57
C ARG A 243 -12.88 -0.64 -11.27
N ALA A 244 -11.74 -1.30 -11.27
CA ALA A 244 -11.09 -1.75 -10.03
C ALA A 244 -10.67 -0.52 -9.19
N THR A 245 -10.81 -0.60 -7.87
CA THR A 245 -10.38 0.51 -6.99
C THR A 245 -9.03 0.22 -6.34
N ALA A 246 -8.26 1.27 -6.04
CA ALA A 246 -6.99 1.15 -5.31
C ALA A 246 -7.16 1.18 -3.77
N GLY A 247 -8.37 1.50 -3.26
CA GLY A 247 -8.59 1.85 -1.86
C GLY A 247 -8.23 0.75 -0.86
N LYS A 248 -7.43 1.09 0.17
CA LYS A 248 -7.03 0.16 1.25
C LYS A 248 -8.25 -0.41 2.01
N LYS A 249 -9.30 0.38 2.22
CA LYS A 249 -10.55 -0.08 2.90
C LYS A 249 -11.56 -0.73 1.96
N GLU A 250 -11.26 -0.88 0.66
CA GLU A 250 -12.22 -1.25 -0.38
C GLU A 250 -12.12 -2.70 -0.84
N THR A 251 -12.31 -3.63 0.09
CA THR A 251 -12.40 -5.07 -0.22
C THR A 251 -13.76 -5.64 0.15
N VAL A 252 -14.15 -6.75 -0.50
CA VAL A 252 -15.31 -7.56 -0.15
C VAL A 252 -14.85 -8.98 0.09
N SER A 253 -15.41 -9.65 1.10
CA SER A 253 -15.11 -11.06 1.37
C SER A 253 -16.39 -11.90 1.39
N LEU A 254 -16.41 -12.97 0.60
CA LEU A 254 -17.51 -13.93 0.56
C LEU A 254 -16.95 -15.36 0.50
N LYS A 255 -17.45 -16.26 1.35
CA LYS A 255 -17.01 -17.67 1.44
C LYS A 255 -15.47 -17.82 1.54
N LYS A 256 -14.84 -17.04 2.42
CA LYS A 256 -13.37 -16.92 2.65
C LYS A 256 -12.55 -16.27 1.52
N ASN A 257 -13.11 -16.06 0.33
CA ASN A 257 -12.40 -15.33 -0.73
C ASN A 257 -12.56 -13.82 -0.52
N LYS A 258 -11.45 -13.10 -0.29
CA LYS A 258 -11.38 -11.63 -0.13
C LYS A 258 -10.83 -11.02 -1.41
N MET A 259 -11.61 -10.17 -2.05
CA MET A 259 -11.34 -9.56 -3.36
C MET A 259 -11.36 -8.03 -3.26
N GLN A 260 -10.65 -7.34 -4.16
CA GLN A 260 -10.79 -5.88 -4.32
C GLN A 260 -12.16 -5.54 -4.87
N LYS A 261 -12.76 -4.43 -4.41
CA LYS A 261 -13.97 -3.89 -5.05
C LYS A 261 -13.66 -3.50 -6.50
N ARG A 262 -14.61 -3.80 -7.40
CA ARG A 262 -14.76 -3.10 -8.67
C ARG A 262 -16.10 -2.38 -8.63
N TYR A 263 -16.17 -1.13 -9.05
CA TYR A 263 -17.44 -0.42 -9.22
C TYR A 263 -17.85 -0.44 -10.69
N LEU A 264 -19.12 -0.74 -10.96
CA LEU A 264 -19.69 -0.65 -12.30
C LEU A 264 -19.58 0.80 -12.82
N LEU A 265 -19.17 0.97 -14.08
CA LEU A 265 -19.05 2.28 -14.73
C LEU A 265 -20.38 2.78 -15.32
N ASP A 266 -21.34 1.87 -15.54
CA ASP A 266 -22.62 2.15 -16.17
C ASP A 266 -23.75 1.34 -15.49
N ASN A 267 -25.00 1.73 -15.75
CA ASN A 267 -26.20 1.08 -15.25
C ASN A 267 -26.26 -0.39 -15.68
N MET A 268 -26.64 -1.25 -14.73
CA MET A 268 -26.90 -2.68 -14.95
C MET A 268 -27.82 -2.97 -16.17
N LYS A 269 -28.78 -2.08 -16.47
CA LYS A 269 -29.63 -2.21 -17.67
C LYS A 269 -28.84 -2.03 -18.97
N ASN A 270 -28.01 -1.00 -19.06
CA ASN A 270 -27.20 -0.68 -20.23
C ASN A 270 -26.12 -1.76 -20.46
N LEU A 271 -25.42 -2.16 -19.39
CA LEU A 271 -24.43 -3.24 -19.43
C LEU A 271 -25.02 -4.58 -19.91
N TYR A 272 -26.30 -4.85 -19.61
CA TYR A 272 -27.00 -6.02 -20.15
C TYR A 272 -27.30 -5.89 -21.65
N LEU A 273 -27.63 -4.70 -22.14
CA LEU A 273 -27.80 -4.44 -23.57
C LEU A 273 -26.47 -4.60 -24.32
N SER A 274 -25.37 -4.08 -23.78
CA SER A 274 -24.02 -4.29 -24.33
C SER A 274 -23.62 -5.77 -24.33
N PHE A 275 -23.82 -6.49 -23.22
CA PHE A 275 -23.57 -7.95 -23.16
C PHE A 275 -24.39 -8.73 -24.20
N LYS A 276 -25.66 -8.36 -24.40
CA LYS A 276 -26.54 -8.97 -25.41
C LYS A 276 -26.12 -8.64 -26.84
N ARG A 277 -25.60 -7.42 -27.09
CA ARG A 277 -25.04 -6.99 -28.39
C ARG A 277 -23.76 -7.77 -28.73
N GLU A 278 -22.88 -8.00 -27.76
CA GLU A 278 -21.66 -8.79 -27.94
C GLU A 278 -21.91 -10.31 -28.07
N ASN A 279 -22.94 -10.84 -27.42
CA ASN A 279 -23.22 -12.27 -27.37
C ASN A 279 -24.66 -12.60 -27.80
N PRO A 280 -25.10 -12.24 -29.02
CA PRO A 280 -26.50 -12.39 -29.45
C PRO A 280 -26.97 -13.85 -29.46
N ALA A 281 -26.07 -14.81 -29.69
CA ALA A 281 -26.35 -16.24 -29.64
C ALA A 281 -26.60 -16.80 -28.22
N LEU A 282 -26.25 -16.07 -27.14
CA LEU A 282 -26.43 -16.54 -25.77
C LEU A 282 -27.79 -16.13 -25.21
N LYS A 283 -28.68 -17.11 -25.02
CA LYS A 283 -29.98 -16.95 -24.33
C LYS A 283 -29.80 -16.67 -22.82
N CYS A 284 -29.38 -15.45 -22.49
CA CYS A 284 -29.27 -14.91 -21.14
C CYS A 284 -30.42 -13.93 -20.86
N SER A 285 -31.03 -14.00 -19.68
CA SER A 285 -32.03 -13.01 -19.23
C SER A 285 -31.44 -12.03 -18.22
N TYR A 286 -32.01 -10.84 -18.10
CA TYR A 286 -31.56 -9.81 -17.15
C TYR A 286 -31.45 -10.30 -15.69
N LYS A 287 -32.42 -11.12 -15.24
CA LYS A 287 -32.41 -11.77 -13.92
C LYS A 287 -31.31 -12.84 -13.78
N THR A 288 -30.85 -13.42 -14.89
CA THR A 288 -29.74 -14.37 -14.93
C THR A 288 -28.40 -13.64 -14.91
N PHE A 289 -28.26 -12.59 -15.71
CA PHE A 289 -27.08 -11.72 -15.80
C PHE A 289 -26.74 -11.08 -14.45
N THR A 290 -27.71 -10.40 -13.83
CA THR A 290 -27.55 -9.77 -12.50
C THR A 290 -27.24 -10.79 -11.39
N ARG A 291 -27.74 -12.02 -11.48
CA ARG A 291 -27.46 -13.12 -10.53
C ARG A 291 -26.05 -13.72 -10.68
N TYR A 292 -25.44 -13.63 -11.87
CA TYR A 292 -24.09 -14.12 -12.12
C TYR A 292 -22.99 -13.05 -11.97
N ARG A 293 -23.35 -11.79 -11.71
CA ARG A 293 -22.41 -10.72 -11.36
C ARG A 293 -21.49 -11.16 -10.19
N PRO A 294 -20.16 -10.96 -10.28
CA PRO A 294 -19.25 -11.27 -9.18
C PRO A 294 -19.58 -10.46 -7.92
N PHE A 295 -19.40 -11.06 -6.74
CA PHE A 295 -19.77 -10.44 -5.45
C PHE A 295 -18.93 -9.20 -5.08
N TYR A 296 -17.78 -9.01 -5.73
CA TYR A 296 -16.90 -7.86 -5.59
C TYR A 296 -17.19 -6.73 -6.60
N VAL A 297 -18.04 -6.99 -7.59
CA VAL A 297 -18.49 -6.00 -8.57
C VAL A 297 -19.75 -5.32 -8.02
N LEU A 298 -19.58 -4.17 -7.39
CA LEU A 298 -20.62 -3.42 -6.68
C LEU A 298 -21.17 -2.26 -7.51
N LEU A 299 -22.30 -1.72 -7.07
CA LEU A 299 -22.71 -0.37 -7.48
C LEU A 299 -21.96 0.67 -6.62
N PRO A 300 -21.76 1.91 -7.12
CA PRO A 300 -21.31 3.03 -6.30
C PRO A 300 -22.22 3.29 -5.10
N THR A 301 -21.67 3.95 -4.07
CA THR A 301 -22.38 4.38 -2.86
C THR A 301 -21.79 5.72 -2.39
N VAL A 302 -22.46 6.48 -1.51
CA VAL A 302 -21.99 7.83 -1.12
C VAL A 302 -20.59 7.84 -0.48
N ALA A 303 -20.25 6.80 0.29
CA ALA A 303 -18.90 6.61 0.85
C ALA A 303 -17.84 6.20 -0.20
N ALA A 304 -18.27 5.91 -1.42
CA ALA A 304 -17.47 5.58 -2.60
C ALA A 304 -17.66 6.65 -3.68
N ARG A 305 -17.43 7.92 -3.30
CA ARG A 305 -17.37 9.07 -4.20
C ARG A 305 -16.43 8.79 -5.38
N ASP A 306 -16.71 9.39 -6.53
CA ASP A 306 -15.88 9.24 -7.71
C ASP A 306 -14.49 9.89 -7.55
N THR A 307 -13.52 9.06 -7.16
CA THR A 307 -12.08 9.39 -7.14
C THR A 307 -11.41 8.94 -8.44
N CYS A 308 -10.30 9.59 -8.80
CA CYS A 308 -9.50 9.24 -10.00
C CYS A 308 -10.34 9.20 -11.28
N LEU A 309 -11.12 10.28 -11.53
CA LEU A 309 -11.76 10.51 -12.82
C LEU A 309 -10.77 11.15 -13.81
N CYS A 310 -10.93 10.84 -15.11
CA CYS A 310 -10.23 11.58 -16.15
C CYS A 310 -10.77 13.02 -16.27
N ARG A 311 -9.86 14.01 -16.31
CA ARG A 311 -10.20 15.44 -16.44
C ARG A 311 -10.99 15.72 -17.72
N ILE A 312 -10.62 15.10 -18.84
CA ILE A 312 -11.25 15.30 -20.15
C ILE A 312 -12.70 14.81 -20.10
N HIS A 313 -12.91 13.55 -19.70
CA HIS A 313 -14.24 12.95 -19.51
C HIS A 313 -15.13 13.77 -18.58
N THR A 314 -14.58 14.21 -17.44
CA THR A 314 -15.36 14.94 -16.43
C THR A 314 -15.76 16.33 -16.92
N ASN A 315 -14.85 17.07 -17.56
CA ASN A 315 -15.11 18.42 -18.03
C ASN A 315 -16.13 18.43 -19.18
N ILE A 316 -16.00 17.56 -20.18
CA ILE A 316 -16.98 17.52 -21.27
C ILE A 316 -18.36 17.01 -20.79
N GLN A 317 -18.40 16.12 -19.80
CA GLN A 317 -19.67 15.70 -19.20
C GLN A 317 -20.36 16.84 -18.45
N TYR A 318 -19.61 17.74 -17.78
CA TYR A 318 -20.16 18.96 -17.19
C TYR A 318 -20.71 19.92 -18.26
N LEU A 319 -20.00 20.13 -19.37
CA LEU A 319 -20.48 20.94 -20.50
C LEU A 319 -21.79 20.37 -21.10
N ALA A 320 -21.83 19.07 -21.38
CA ALA A 320 -23.03 18.40 -21.91
C ALA A 320 -24.21 18.44 -20.94
N ILE A 321 -23.97 18.41 -19.62
CA ILE A 321 -25.03 18.59 -18.61
C ILE A 321 -25.52 20.05 -18.58
N ALA A 322 -24.62 21.03 -18.69
CA ALA A 322 -24.99 22.45 -18.71
C ALA A 322 -25.83 22.81 -19.95
N LEU A 323 -25.41 22.37 -21.14
CA LEU A 323 -26.15 22.59 -22.40
C LEU A 323 -27.51 21.87 -22.39
N CYS A 324 -27.56 20.62 -21.93
CA CYS A 324 -28.81 19.85 -21.85
C CYS A 324 -29.79 20.43 -20.79
N LYS A 325 -29.31 20.94 -19.66
CA LYS A 325 -30.15 21.65 -18.65
C LYS A 325 -30.85 22.88 -19.24
N ASN A 326 -30.16 23.65 -20.08
CA ASN A 326 -30.71 24.82 -20.78
C ASN A 326 -31.51 24.45 -22.05
N LYS A 327 -31.72 23.14 -22.29
CA LYS A 327 -32.37 22.54 -23.47
C LYS A 327 -31.66 22.82 -24.80
N MET A 328 -30.39 23.24 -24.79
CA MET A 328 -29.62 23.55 -26.00
C MET A 328 -29.15 22.30 -26.77
N ILE A 329 -29.14 21.14 -26.12
CA ILE A 329 -28.82 19.82 -26.71
C ILE A 329 -29.86 18.79 -26.20
N PRO A 330 -30.42 17.91 -27.05
CA PRO A 330 -31.49 16.98 -26.67
C PRO A 330 -31.06 15.88 -25.66
N THR A 331 -29.77 15.55 -25.54
CA THR A 331 -29.28 14.56 -24.58
C THR A 331 -27.90 14.92 -24.03
N SER A 332 -27.67 14.70 -22.73
CA SER A 332 -26.35 14.80 -22.08
C SER A 332 -25.47 13.54 -22.19
N ASP A 333 -25.93 12.53 -22.95
CA ASP A 333 -25.23 11.25 -23.16
C ASP A 333 -24.22 11.35 -24.31
N LEU A 334 -22.96 11.55 -23.92
CA LEU A 334 -21.83 11.74 -24.82
C LEU A 334 -21.66 10.60 -25.86
N ASN A 335 -22.07 9.37 -25.54
CA ASN A 335 -21.94 8.24 -26.47
C ASN A 335 -22.91 8.37 -27.65
N LYS A 336 -24.11 8.91 -27.42
CA LYS A 336 -25.10 9.19 -28.48
C LYS A 336 -24.66 10.35 -29.35
N ILE A 337 -24.11 11.40 -28.74
CA ILE A 337 -23.55 12.56 -29.46
C ILE A 337 -22.43 12.09 -30.41
N ILE A 338 -21.50 11.26 -29.94
CA ILE A 338 -20.46 10.69 -30.81
C ILE A 338 -21.06 9.81 -31.92
N ALA A 339 -21.98 8.89 -31.58
CA ALA A 339 -22.57 7.97 -32.55
C ALA A 339 -23.38 8.68 -33.66
N ASN A 340 -23.95 9.85 -33.38
CA ASN A 340 -24.66 10.65 -34.39
C ASN A 340 -23.72 11.48 -35.29
N GLN A 341 -22.53 11.84 -34.79
CA GLN A 341 -21.56 12.68 -35.50
C GLN A 341 -20.45 11.91 -36.24
N VAL A 342 -20.48 10.57 -36.27
CA VAL A 342 -19.34 9.75 -36.73
C VAL A 342 -19.84 8.49 -37.44
N CYS A 343 -19.33 8.23 -38.65
CA CYS A 343 -19.75 7.05 -39.45
C CYS A 343 -19.34 5.71 -38.80
N ASP A 344 -18.15 5.65 -38.21
CA ASP A 344 -17.65 4.50 -37.46
C ASP A 344 -16.83 4.93 -36.22
N CYS A 345 -17.26 4.46 -35.05
CA CYS A 345 -16.64 4.71 -33.75
C CYS A 345 -15.30 3.98 -33.53
N ASP A 346 -14.92 3.05 -34.41
CA ASP A 346 -13.64 2.31 -34.38
C ASP A 346 -12.70 2.68 -35.55
N SER A 347 -13.11 3.61 -36.44
CA SER A 347 -12.28 4.14 -37.52
C SER A 347 -11.46 5.36 -37.05
N PRO A 348 -10.13 5.39 -37.31
CA PRO A 348 -9.27 6.48 -36.86
C PRO A 348 -9.64 7.82 -37.49
N ALA A 349 -9.81 7.88 -38.81
CA ALA A 349 -10.09 9.14 -39.52
C ALA A 349 -11.43 9.76 -39.07
N CYS A 350 -12.42 8.92 -38.79
CA CYS A 350 -13.69 9.29 -38.18
C CYS A 350 -13.49 9.90 -36.79
N MET A 351 -12.79 9.20 -35.88
CA MET A 351 -12.62 9.63 -34.49
C MET A 351 -11.59 10.76 -34.29
N THR A 352 -10.74 11.06 -35.28
CA THR A 352 -9.84 12.23 -35.29
C THR A 352 -10.37 13.42 -36.08
N GLY A 353 -11.54 13.33 -36.72
CA GLY A 353 -12.14 14.44 -37.49
C GLY A 353 -11.48 14.72 -38.84
N ILE A 354 -10.91 13.69 -39.48
CA ILE A 354 -10.24 13.74 -40.80
C ILE A 354 -11.11 13.07 -41.89
N CYS A 355 -12.18 12.37 -41.51
CA CYS A 355 -13.10 11.71 -42.44
C CYS A 355 -14.04 12.72 -43.12
N SER A 356 -13.85 12.92 -44.42
CA SER A 356 -14.64 13.82 -45.28
C SER A 356 -16.16 13.64 -45.19
N VAL A 357 -16.64 12.43 -44.88
CA VAL A 357 -18.08 12.11 -44.83
C VAL A 357 -18.76 12.58 -43.54
N CYS A 358 -18.06 12.63 -42.40
CA CYS A 358 -18.64 13.07 -41.12
C CYS A 358 -18.01 14.33 -40.53
N GLN A 359 -17.06 14.96 -41.22
CA GLN A 359 -16.46 16.23 -40.81
C GLN A 359 -17.49 17.38 -40.78
N SER A 360 -18.55 17.28 -41.59
CA SER A 360 -19.70 18.19 -41.62
C SER A 360 -20.76 17.94 -40.54
N ASN A 361 -20.71 16.80 -39.83
CA ASN A 361 -21.78 16.40 -38.91
C ASN A 361 -21.58 17.04 -37.53
N THR A 362 -22.08 18.28 -37.39
CA THR A 362 -22.23 18.98 -36.11
C THR A 362 -23.37 18.40 -35.26
N THR A 363 -23.51 18.86 -34.02
CA THR A 363 -24.74 18.59 -33.24
C THR A 363 -25.80 19.63 -33.58
N ASN A 364 -27.08 19.24 -33.64
CA ASN A 364 -28.16 20.22 -33.68
C ASN A 364 -28.21 20.97 -32.33
N TYR A 365 -27.86 22.25 -32.36
CA TYR A 365 -27.98 23.18 -31.23
C TYR A 365 -29.23 24.05 -31.37
N ASP A 366 -29.87 24.38 -30.26
CA ASP A 366 -30.91 25.41 -30.19
C ASP A 366 -30.24 26.78 -29.95
N THR A 367 -30.13 27.59 -31.00
CA THR A 367 -29.47 28.91 -31.00
C THR A 367 -30.33 30.04 -30.42
N SER A 368 -31.56 29.76 -29.97
CA SER A 368 -32.44 30.76 -29.34
C SER A 368 -31.95 31.28 -27.97
N LYS A 369 -30.75 30.87 -27.54
CA LYS A 369 -30.21 31.04 -26.17
C LYS A 369 -28.72 31.39 -26.13
N ASP A 370 -28.16 31.83 -27.25
CA ASP A 370 -26.72 32.10 -27.40
C ASP A 370 -26.19 33.12 -26.38
N GLU A 371 -27.01 34.10 -25.97
CA GLU A 371 -26.66 35.14 -24.99
C GLU A 371 -26.81 34.72 -23.52
N ILE A 372 -27.43 33.57 -23.22
CA ILE A 372 -27.69 33.18 -21.82
C ILE A 372 -26.37 32.88 -21.11
N VAL A 373 -26.12 33.55 -19.97
CA VAL A 373 -24.97 33.28 -19.11
C VAL A 373 -25.19 31.97 -18.35
N ILE A 374 -24.44 30.93 -18.69
CA ILE A 374 -24.56 29.59 -18.12
C ILE A 374 -23.40 29.34 -17.16
N LYS A 375 -23.73 29.00 -15.91
CA LYS A 375 -22.75 28.59 -14.88
C LYS A 375 -22.51 27.08 -14.94
N TYR A 376 -21.24 26.66 -14.99
CA TYR A 376 -20.83 25.26 -15.03
C TYR A 376 -19.51 25.01 -14.28
N PRO A 377 -19.35 23.85 -13.62
CA PRO A 377 -18.09 23.48 -13.02
C PRO A 377 -17.06 23.03 -14.08
N GLN A 378 -15.79 23.36 -13.87
CA GLN A 378 -14.65 22.86 -14.65
C GLN A 378 -13.48 22.49 -13.73
N TRP A 379 -12.85 21.33 -13.98
CA TRP A 379 -11.55 20.99 -13.39
C TRP A 379 -10.42 21.66 -14.17
N LEU A 380 -9.63 22.46 -13.47
CA LEU A 380 -8.48 23.22 -13.99
C LEU A 380 -7.21 22.83 -13.23
N THR A 381 -6.05 23.18 -13.79
CA THR A 381 -4.76 23.02 -13.12
C THR A 381 -4.09 24.38 -13.04
N LYS A 382 -3.80 24.85 -11.82
CA LYS A 382 -3.13 26.13 -11.55
C LYS A 382 -1.72 25.86 -11.00
N THR A 383 -0.76 26.67 -11.43
CA THR A 383 0.60 26.69 -10.87
C THR A 383 0.70 27.80 -9.84
N GLU A 384 0.95 27.43 -8.59
CA GLU A 384 1.27 28.35 -7.51
C GLU A 384 2.76 28.26 -7.21
N VAL A 385 3.41 29.39 -6.92
CA VAL A 385 4.78 29.38 -6.38
C VAL A 385 4.66 29.30 -4.87
N ILE A 386 5.18 28.22 -4.28
CA ILE A 386 5.22 28.04 -2.82
C ILE A 386 6.69 28.09 -2.40
N GLU A 387 7.00 29.01 -1.50
CA GLU A 387 8.33 29.10 -0.90
C GLU A 387 8.47 28.03 0.20
N LYS A 388 9.51 27.21 0.11
CA LYS A 388 9.89 26.25 1.15
C LYS A 388 11.40 26.32 1.34
N SER A 389 11.83 26.54 2.59
CA SER A 389 13.25 26.59 2.96
C SER A 389 14.08 27.50 2.04
N GLY A 390 13.58 28.72 1.80
CA GLY A 390 14.22 29.73 0.96
C GLY A 390 14.20 29.47 -0.56
N LYS A 391 13.58 28.38 -1.03
CA LYS A 391 13.47 28.07 -2.48
C LYS A 391 12.04 28.17 -2.98
N LYS A 392 11.87 28.88 -4.11
CA LYS A 392 10.59 29.14 -4.80
C LYS A 392 10.19 27.95 -5.66
N ILE A 393 9.38 27.04 -5.12
CA ILE A 393 8.96 25.80 -5.80
C ILE A 393 7.65 26.04 -6.53
N LYS A 394 7.62 25.83 -7.86
CA LYS A 394 6.39 25.82 -8.66
C LYS A 394 5.59 24.54 -8.39
N VAL A 395 4.44 24.66 -7.75
CA VAL A 395 3.55 23.54 -7.39
C VAL A 395 2.28 23.59 -8.25
N THR A 396 2.01 22.50 -8.99
CA THR A 396 0.77 22.34 -9.74
C THR A 396 -0.34 21.78 -8.85
N LYS A 397 -1.41 22.55 -8.64
CA LYS A 397 -2.64 22.09 -7.97
C LYS A 397 -3.76 21.91 -8.99
N SER A 398 -4.59 20.89 -8.83
CA SER A 398 -5.80 20.71 -9.64
C SER A 398 -7.03 21.08 -8.81
N ILE A 399 -7.80 22.04 -9.30
CA ILE A 399 -8.89 22.71 -8.58
C ILE A 399 -10.17 22.58 -9.42
N LYS A 400 -11.31 22.37 -8.74
CA LYS A 400 -12.63 22.46 -9.36
C LYS A 400 -13.15 23.87 -9.13
N GLU A 401 -13.36 24.62 -10.20
CA GLU A 401 -13.85 25.99 -10.16
C GLU A 401 -15.18 26.06 -10.90
N GLU A 402 -16.10 26.93 -10.49
CA GLU A 402 -17.28 27.25 -11.29
C GLU A 402 -16.92 28.39 -12.25
N LYS A 403 -17.34 28.25 -13.50
CA LYS A 403 -17.12 29.23 -14.56
C LYS A 403 -18.45 29.59 -15.20
N GLU A 404 -18.46 30.78 -15.75
CA GLU A 404 -19.61 31.37 -16.43
C GLU A 404 -19.16 31.68 -17.87
N SER A 405 -20.03 31.46 -18.84
CA SER A 405 -19.85 31.90 -20.23
C SER A 405 -21.20 32.06 -20.92
N THR A 406 -21.23 32.72 -22.07
CA THR A 406 -22.43 32.75 -22.92
C THR A 406 -22.79 31.36 -23.42
N GLY A 407 -24.01 31.17 -23.92
CA GLY A 407 -24.46 29.94 -24.57
C GLY A 407 -23.62 29.61 -25.81
N LYS A 408 -23.28 30.63 -26.60
CA LYS A 408 -22.43 30.51 -27.79
C LYS A 408 -21.00 30.06 -27.46
N ASP A 409 -20.33 30.74 -26.53
CA ASP A 409 -18.98 30.33 -26.06
C ASP A 409 -18.99 28.90 -25.49
N LEU A 410 -20.09 28.51 -24.86
CA LEU A 410 -20.26 27.16 -24.29
C LEU A 410 -20.39 26.09 -25.38
N ILE A 411 -21.07 26.40 -26.49
CA ILE A 411 -21.17 25.54 -27.68
C ILE A 411 -19.80 25.41 -28.36
N ASP A 412 -19.11 26.51 -28.67
CA ASP A 412 -17.78 26.48 -29.33
C ASP A 412 -16.74 25.72 -28.48
N LYS A 413 -16.78 25.91 -27.16
CA LYS A 413 -15.95 25.18 -26.21
C LYS A 413 -16.35 23.71 -26.08
N PHE A 414 -17.63 23.37 -26.24
CA PHE A 414 -18.10 21.98 -26.30
C PHE A 414 -17.64 21.31 -27.60
N GLU A 415 -17.79 21.95 -28.76
CA GLU A 415 -17.26 21.51 -30.06
C GLU A 415 -15.76 21.19 -30.01
N ALA A 416 -14.95 22.14 -29.48
CA ALA A 416 -13.51 21.98 -29.38
C ALA A 416 -13.10 20.83 -28.44
N THR A 417 -13.75 20.72 -27.28
CA THR A 417 -13.48 19.62 -26.33
C THR A 417 -14.02 18.27 -26.81
N LEU A 418 -15.10 18.25 -27.61
CA LEU A 418 -15.65 17.05 -28.23
C LEU A 418 -14.71 16.47 -29.30
N LYS A 419 -14.05 17.33 -30.09
CA LYS A 419 -13.00 16.94 -31.05
C LYS A 419 -11.80 16.29 -30.34
N GLU A 420 -11.38 16.81 -29.18
CA GLU A 420 -10.36 16.16 -28.33
C GLU A 420 -10.86 14.85 -27.68
N PHE A 421 -12.09 14.83 -27.19
CA PHE A 421 -12.69 13.68 -26.49
C PHE A 421 -12.93 12.47 -27.40
N LYS A 422 -13.35 12.67 -28.66
CA LYS A 422 -13.42 11.60 -29.69
C LYS A 422 -12.05 10.92 -29.86
N ARG A 423 -11.00 11.72 -30.07
CA ARG A 423 -9.61 11.22 -30.19
C ARG A 423 -9.18 10.46 -28.93
N HIS A 424 -9.43 11.01 -27.75
CA HIS A 424 -9.09 10.40 -26.46
C HIS A 424 -9.77 9.03 -26.25
N ILE A 425 -11.07 8.91 -26.53
CA ILE A 425 -11.79 7.62 -26.48
C ILE A 425 -11.17 6.59 -27.44
N TYR A 426 -10.90 7.00 -28.68
CA TYR A 426 -10.28 6.11 -29.67
C TYR A 426 -8.88 5.65 -29.24
N TYR A 427 -8.11 6.53 -28.59
CA TYR A 427 -6.78 6.21 -28.05
C TYR A 427 -6.89 5.22 -26.88
N ILE A 428 -7.80 5.42 -25.92
CA ILE A 428 -8.08 4.47 -24.83
C ILE A 428 -8.42 3.09 -25.41
N LYS A 429 -9.44 3.01 -26.28
CA LYS A 429 -9.86 1.76 -26.94
C LYS A 429 -8.67 1.05 -27.61
N THR A 430 -7.89 1.80 -28.40
CA THR A 430 -6.78 1.25 -29.19
C THR A 430 -5.65 0.75 -28.30
N GLN A 431 -5.26 1.49 -27.27
CA GLN A 431 -4.22 1.05 -26.33
C GLN A 431 -4.64 -0.20 -25.55
N TYR A 432 -5.87 -0.26 -25.03
CA TYR A 432 -6.36 -1.46 -24.33
C TYR A 432 -6.55 -2.67 -25.26
N ARG A 433 -6.98 -2.47 -26.51
CA ARG A 433 -7.06 -3.54 -27.53
C ARG A 433 -5.68 -4.14 -27.83
N ASN A 434 -4.68 -3.28 -28.03
CA ASN A 434 -3.28 -3.70 -28.25
C ASN A 434 -2.68 -4.39 -27.02
N TYR A 435 -2.95 -3.88 -25.81
CA TYR A 435 -2.50 -4.47 -24.55
C TYR A 435 -3.02 -5.90 -24.37
N ARG A 436 -4.33 -6.12 -24.57
CA ARG A 436 -4.95 -7.46 -24.53
C ARG A 436 -4.31 -8.38 -25.58
N LYS A 437 -4.23 -7.94 -26.84
CA LYS A 437 -3.59 -8.72 -27.93
C LYS A 437 -2.13 -9.09 -27.63
N CYS A 438 -1.35 -8.20 -27.03
CA CYS A 438 0.04 -8.50 -26.66
C CYS A 438 0.13 -9.68 -25.68
N ILE A 439 -0.77 -9.74 -24.69
CA ILE A 439 -0.81 -10.79 -23.67
C ILE A 439 -1.43 -12.09 -24.19
N ASP A 440 -2.57 -12.01 -24.89
CA ASP A 440 -3.30 -13.18 -25.37
C ASP A 440 -2.47 -13.98 -26.39
N ASP A 441 -1.81 -13.28 -27.32
CA ASP A 441 -0.95 -13.86 -28.37
C ASP A 441 0.54 -14.01 -27.93
N LEU A 442 0.86 -14.00 -26.63
CA LEU A 442 2.24 -13.99 -26.12
C LEU A 442 3.02 -15.29 -26.42
N GLY A 443 4.16 -15.19 -27.11
CA GLY A 443 5.03 -16.31 -27.48
C GLY A 443 5.88 -16.88 -26.34
N ILE A 444 6.59 -17.99 -26.63
CA ILE A 444 7.48 -18.66 -25.65
C ILE A 444 8.75 -17.85 -25.38
N ASN A 445 9.24 -17.11 -26.37
CA ASN A 445 10.44 -16.28 -26.28
C ASN A 445 10.12 -14.80 -25.95
N GLU A 446 8.85 -14.51 -25.63
CA GLU A 446 8.34 -13.18 -25.31
C GLU A 446 7.91 -13.09 -23.86
N ILE A 447 8.06 -11.90 -23.25
CA ILE A 447 7.53 -11.63 -21.92
C ILE A 447 6.88 -10.24 -21.87
N ALA A 448 5.75 -10.12 -21.16
CA ALA A 448 5.02 -8.87 -21.04
C ALA A 448 4.94 -8.40 -19.58
N LEU A 449 5.36 -7.16 -19.32
CA LEU A 449 5.30 -6.48 -18.02
C LEU A 449 4.25 -5.37 -18.05
N HIS A 450 3.36 -5.33 -17.05
CA HIS A 450 2.54 -4.17 -16.73
C HIS A 450 3.07 -3.59 -15.42
N ILE A 451 3.57 -2.35 -15.42
CA ILE A 451 4.19 -1.70 -14.26
C ILE A 451 3.56 -0.34 -13.95
N ASP A 452 3.45 -0.01 -12.66
CA ASP A 452 3.02 1.29 -12.16
C ASP A 452 3.52 1.55 -10.73
N PHE A 453 3.61 2.82 -10.32
CA PHE A 453 3.86 3.21 -8.94
C PHE A 453 2.56 3.30 -8.14
N SER A 454 2.41 2.39 -7.19
CA SER A 454 1.39 2.52 -6.16
C SER A 454 1.75 3.66 -5.22
N GLU A 455 0.78 4.56 -4.96
CA GLU A 455 0.75 5.53 -3.84
C GLU A 455 1.52 5.00 -2.61
N ASN A 456 2.43 5.82 -2.08
CA ASN A 456 3.33 5.47 -0.99
C ASN A 456 2.59 4.87 0.23
N TYR A 457 3.26 3.97 0.94
CA TYR A 457 2.81 3.51 2.24
C TYR A 457 3.42 4.38 3.33
N SER A 458 2.60 5.21 4.00
CA SER A 458 2.96 5.77 5.30
C SER A 458 3.14 4.65 6.32
N CYS A 459 4.34 4.55 6.90
CA CYS A 459 4.69 3.67 8.00
C CYS A 459 3.79 3.88 9.21
N LYS A 460 3.65 2.83 10.05
CA LYS A 460 2.74 2.84 11.21
C LYS A 460 3.21 1.91 12.31
N PHE A 461 2.88 2.29 13.54
CA PHE A 461 3.05 1.48 14.73
C PHE A 461 1.70 0.90 15.17
N PHE A 462 1.72 -0.19 15.95
CA PHE A 462 0.51 -0.77 16.56
C PHE A 462 -0.10 0.18 17.58
N GLU A 463 0.75 0.82 18.37
CA GLU A 463 0.40 1.87 19.33
C GLU A 463 1.16 3.15 18.93
N GLU A 464 0.43 4.16 18.45
CA GLU A 464 0.98 5.47 18.04
C GLU A 464 0.61 6.55 19.06
N VAL A 465 1.59 7.30 19.55
CA VAL A 465 1.35 8.53 20.32
C VAL A 465 0.70 9.61 19.45
N GLN A 466 -0.12 10.47 20.05
CA GLN A 466 -0.91 11.48 19.31
C GLN A 466 -0.05 12.37 18.40
N SER A 467 1.13 12.78 18.88
CA SER A 467 2.11 13.57 18.10
C SER A 467 2.62 12.84 16.85
N HIS A 468 2.80 11.52 16.89
CA HIS A 468 3.16 10.72 15.72
C HIS A 468 1.93 10.41 14.83
N HIS A 469 0.75 10.23 15.44
CA HIS A 469 -0.48 9.95 14.70
C HIS A 469 -0.92 11.15 13.83
N PHE A 470 -0.72 12.39 14.29
CA PHE A 470 -1.10 13.61 13.56
C PHE A 470 0.09 14.38 12.97
N GLY A 471 1.33 14.09 13.40
CA GLY A 471 2.53 14.70 12.85
C GLY A 471 2.82 14.29 11.40
N GLY A 472 3.43 15.21 10.64
CA GLY A 472 3.89 14.96 9.27
C GLY A 472 5.10 14.02 9.15
N SER A 473 5.65 13.56 10.28
CA SER A 473 6.90 12.80 10.42
C SER A 473 6.78 11.28 10.23
N ARG A 474 5.63 10.77 9.75
CA ARG A 474 5.53 9.35 9.34
C ARG A 474 6.43 9.08 8.13
N ASN A 475 7.42 8.21 8.32
CA ASN A 475 8.20 7.60 7.23
C ASN A 475 7.28 7.09 6.12
N GLN A 476 7.77 7.14 4.87
CA GLN A 476 7.05 6.60 3.72
C GLN A 476 7.90 5.54 3.00
N VAL A 477 7.21 4.57 2.41
CA VAL A 477 7.79 3.53 1.54
C VAL A 477 7.20 3.71 0.14
N SER A 478 8.06 3.76 -0.87
CA SER A 478 7.66 3.74 -2.29
C SER A 478 7.39 2.31 -2.74
N LEU A 479 6.33 2.11 -3.52
CA LEU A 479 5.92 0.79 -4.03
C LEU A 479 5.83 0.81 -5.55
N HIS A 480 6.94 0.48 -6.23
CA HIS A 480 6.87 0.13 -7.64
C HIS A 480 6.25 -1.26 -7.75
N THR A 481 5.18 -1.41 -8.55
CA THR A 481 4.34 -2.62 -8.61
C THR A 481 4.20 -3.11 -10.03
N GLY A 482 4.13 -4.42 -10.23
CA GLY A 482 3.90 -4.95 -11.57
C GLY A 482 3.44 -6.38 -11.68
N VAL A 483 2.87 -6.69 -12.84
CA VAL A 483 2.47 -8.03 -13.26
C VAL A 483 3.34 -8.45 -14.45
N MET A 484 3.94 -9.62 -14.34
CA MET A 484 4.71 -10.27 -15.39
C MET A 484 3.90 -11.44 -15.95
N TYR A 485 3.53 -11.33 -17.22
CA TYR A 485 2.88 -12.36 -18.02
C TYR A 485 3.95 -13.10 -18.84
N SER A 486 3.92 -14.43 -18.81
CA SER A 486 4.90 -15.30 -19.46
C SER A 486 4.22 -16.56 -19.99
N ARG A 487 4.75 -17.17 -21.06
CA ARG A 487 4.19 -18.39 -21.65
C ARG A 487 4.83 -19.63 -20.99
N GLY A 488 4.12 -20.24 -20.04
CA GLY A 488 4.61 -21.44 -19.35
C GLY A 488 4.57 -22.69 -20.23
N SER A 489 5.35 -23.72 -19.86
CA SER A 489 5.58 -24.96 -20.64
C SER A 489 4.31 -25.67 -21.10
N ASN A 490 3.20 -25.52 -20.36
CA ASN A 490 1.88 -26.07 -20.69
C ASN A 490 1.11 -25.24 -21.75
N ASN A 491 1.82 -24.42 -22.54
CA ASN A 491 1.31 -23.48 -23.54
C ASN A 491 0.23 -22.50 -23.01
N LYS A 492 0.27 -22.20 -21.71
CA LYS A 492 -0.65 -21.29 -21.01
C LYS A 492 0.10 -20.06 -20.51
N ILE A 493 -0.59 -18.92 -20.46
CA ILE A 493 -0.07 -17.71 -19.84
C ILE A 493 -0.02 -17.93 -18.32
N ASP A 494 1.18 -17.90 -17.75
CA ASP A 494 1.41 -17.79 -16.31
C ASP A 494 1.60 -16.31 -15.92
N VAL A 495 1.13 -15.96 -14.73
CA VAL A 495 0.95 -14.57 -14.28
C VAL A 495 1.55 -14.41 -12.89
N SER A 496 2.72 -13.78 -12.81
CA SER A 496 3.40 -13.51 -11.53
C SER A 496 3.33 -12.04 -11.15
N SER A 497 2.91 -11.75 -9.91
CA SER A 497 2.93 -10.41 -9.34
C SER A 497 4.27 -10.13 -8.65
N PHE A 498 4.80 -8.93 -8.82
CA PHE A 498 5.98 -8.43 -8.12
C PHE A 498 5.76 -7.01 -7.57
N CYS A 499 6.57 -6.63 -6.59
CA CYS A 499 6.69 -5.27 -6.10
C CYS A 499 8.12 -5.03 -5.60
N THR A 500 8.71 -3.91 -6.01
CA THR A 500 10.02 -3.48 -5.53
C THR A 500 9.84 -2.24 -4.66
N LEU A 501 10.49 -2.25 -3.49
CA LEU A 501 10.21 -1.38 -2.35
C LEU A 501 11.43 -0.53 -2.04
N SER A 502 11.26 0.76 -1.76
CA SER A 502 12.35 1.60 -1.25
C SER A 502 11.87 2.56 -0.17
N GLY A 503 12.80 2.97 0.71
CA GLY A 503 12.60 4.14 1.58
C GLY A 503 12.83 5.47 0.86
N ASN A 504 13.39 5.44 -0.35
CA ASN A 504 13.57 6.61 -1.20
C ASN A 504 12.24 6.96 -1.91
N LEU A 505 11.91 8.26 -1.99
CA LEU A 505 10.65 8.77 -2.57
C LEU A 505 10.84 9.37 -3.97
N LEU A 506 12.03 9.24 -4.56
CA LEU A 506 12.30 9.61 -5.95
C LEU A 506 11.58 8.68 -6.92
N HIS A 507 11.02 9.29 -7.97
CA HIS A 507 10.36 8.59 -9.08
C HIS A 507 11.03 8.93 -10.43
N ASN A 508 12.30 9.35 -10.38
CA ASN A 508 13.10 9.71 -11.54
C ASN A 508 13.59 8.44 -12.29
N PRO A 509 14.18 8.59 -13.49
CA PRO A 509 14.70 7.46 -14.27
C PRO A 509 15.67 6.57 -13.48
N ALA A 510 16.63 7.14 -12.75
CA ALA A 510 17.53 6.36 -11.89
C ALA A 510 16.78 5.44 -10.92
N ALA A 511 15.78 5.95 -10.19
CA ALA A 511 14.95 5.16 -9.30
C ALA A 511 14.09 4.13 -10.04
N ILE A 512 13.49 4.47 -11.19
CA ILE A 512 12.72 3.55 -12.04
C ILE A 512 13.57 2.33 -12.44
N TRP A 513 14.81 2.56 -12.85
CA TRP A 513 15.69 1.49 -13.33
C TRP A 513 16.32 0.68 -12.20
N ALA A 514 16.62 1.27 -11.04
CA ALA A 514 16.92 0.53 -9.82
C ALA A 514 15.75 -0.39 -9.42
N HIS A 515 14.52 0.14 -9.43
CA HIS A 515 13.28 -0.62 -9.18
C HIS A 515 12.99 -1.73 -10.20
N LEU A 516 13.61 -1.71 -11.38
CA LEU A 516 13.44 -2.69 -12.47
C LEU A 516 14.60 -3.69 -12.61
N HIS A 517 15.83 -3.31 -12.27
CA HIS A 517 17.04 -4.16 -12.35
C HIS A 517 16.83 -5.59 -11.80
N PRO A 518 16.36 -5.80 -10.54
CA PRO A 518 16.18 -7.15 -10.00
C PRO A 518 15.02 -7.91 -10.65
N ILE A 519 14.11 -7.22 -11.34
CA ILE A 519 13.05 -7.85 -12.13
C ILE A 519 13.63 -8.35 -13.45
N PHE A 520 14.35 -7.51 -14.19
CA PHE A 520 15.00 -7.87 -15.47
C PHE A 520 16.05 -8.97 -15.30
N ALA A 521 16.91 -8.90 -14.28
CA ALA A 521 17.82 -9.99 -13.94
C ALA A 521 17.07 -11.32 -13.73
N SER A 522 16.00 -11.30 -12.90
CA SER A 522 15.20 -12.49 -12.60
C SER A 522 14.38 -13.06 -13.78
N ILE A 523 14.38 -12.42 -14.95
CA ILE A 523 13.76 -12.94 -16.17
C ILE A 523 14.68 -13.97 -16.83
N HIS A 524 15.97 -13.67 -16.97
CA HIS A 524 16.93 -14.61 -17.59
C HIS A 524 17.11 -15.89 -16.77
N ASP A 525 17.22 -15.77 -15.44
CA ASP A 525 17.32 -16.92 -14.52
C ASP A 525 16.17 -17.93 -14.65
N LYS A 526 15.00 -17.47 -15.10
CA LYS A 526 13.74 -18.25 -15.11
C LYS A 526 13.24 -18.59 -16.50
N PHE A 527 13.57 -17.76 -17.48
CA PHE A 527 13.13 -17.85 -18.87
C PHE A 527 14.31 -17.63 -19.82
N PRO A 528 15.36 -18.48 -19.80
CA PRO A 528 16.57 -18.30 -20.60
C PRO A 528 16.37 -18.41 -22.13
N LYS A 529 15.13 -18.60 -22.58
CA LYS A 529 14.71 -18.55 -24.00
C LYS A 529 14.04 -17.22 -24.39
N VAL A 530 13.80 -16.31 -23.44
CA VAL A 530 13.14 -15.03 -23.70
C VAL A 530 14.17 -14.01 -24.19
N ASN A 531 13.92 -13.48 -25.39
CA ASN A 531 14.73 -12.45 -26.03
C ASN A 531 13.92 -11.23 -26.49
N ILE A 532 12.59 -11.25 -26.31
CA ILE A 532 11.67 -10.14 -26.63
C ILE A 532 10.95 -9.66 -25.36
N LEU A 533 11.02 -8.35 -25.10
CA LEU A 533 10.38 -7.72 -23.94
C LEU A 533 9.30 -6.71 -24.36
N HIS A 534 8.10 -6.86 -23.81
CA HIS A 534 7.03 -5.88 -23.91
C HIS A 534 6.74 -5.24 -22.55
N VAL A 535 6.84 -3.91 -22.44
CA VAL A 535 6.50 -3.16 -21.22
C VAL A 535 5.27 -2.30 -21.47
N PHE A 536 4.41 -2.20 -20.46
CA PHE A 536 3.22 -1.35 -20.39
C PHE A 536 3.25 -0.55 -19.10
N SER A 537 3.11 0.78 -19.18
CA SER A 537 3.07 1.68 -18.03
C SER A 537 2.09 2.85 -18.26
N ASP A 538 1.78 3.63 -17.21
CA ASP A 538 1.19 4.95 -17.43
C ASP A 538 2.21 5.91 -18.10
N GLY A 539 1.73 7.03 -18.63
CA GLY A 539 2.48 7.98 -19.43
C GLY A 539 2.95 9.31 -18.81
N PRO A 540 3.04 9.55 -17.48
CA PRO A 540 3.47 10.84 -16.97
C PRO A 540 4.96 11.11 -17.28
N ALA A 541 5.25 12.31 -17.78
CA ALA A 541 6.60 12.73 -18.16
C ALA A 541 7.56 12.92 -16.97
N THR A 542 7.04 13.02 -15.74
CA THR A 542 7.85 13.03 -14.52
C THR A 542 8.39 11.65 -14.13
N GLN A 543 7.85 10.57 -14.73
CA GLN A 543 8.21 9.18 -14.43
C GLN A 543 8.62 8.44 -15.71
N TYR A 544 7.73 7.64 -16.30
CA TYR A 544 8.10 6.73 -17.39
C TYR A 544 8.39 7.43 -18.73
N ARG A 545 7.63 8.47 -19.10
CA ARG A 545 7.60 9.00 -20.48
C ARG A 545 8.58 10.18 -20.69
N GLN A 546 9.90 9.94 -20.59
CA GLN A 546 10.94 10.99 -20.66
C GLN A 546 12.28 10.59 -21.29
N LYS A 547 13.11 11.58 -21.65
CA LYS A 547 14.34 11.45 -22.46
C LYS A 547 15.33 10.40 -21.93
N GLN A 548 15.62 10.40 -20.63
CA GLN A 548 16.56 9.47 -20.00
C GLN A 548 16.06 8.02 -20.04
N ASN A 549 14.75 7.79 -19.89
CA ASN A 549 14.17 6.44 -20.06
C ASN A 549 14.24 5.99 -21.52
N PHE A 550 14.00 6.87 -22.49
CA PHE A 550 14.13 6.53 -23.90
C PHE A 550 15.55 6.08 -24.26
N TYR A 551 16.58 6.74 -23.73
CA TYR A 551 17.97 6.28 -23.81
C TYR A 551 18.16 4.89 -23.20
N LEU A 552 17.78 4.70 -21.94
CA LEU A 552 17.98 3.43 -21.23
C LEU A 552 17.20 2.25 -21.86
N ILE A 553 16.06 2.52 -22.51
CA ILE A 553 15.30 1.52 -23.28
C ILE A 553 16.10 0.98 -24.47
N CYS A 554 16.80 1.83 -25.22
CA CYS A 554 17.60 1.40 -26.38
C CYS A 554 19.06 1.02 -26.06
N THR A 555 19.54 1.23 -24.83
CA THR A 555 20.89 0.81 -24.41
C THR A 555 20.85 -0.33 -23.39
N LYS A 556 20.44 -0.05 -22.15
CA LYS A 556 20.59 -0.95 -20.99
C LYS A 556 19.87 -2.29 -21.13
N LEU A 557 18.72 -2.33 -21.82
CA LEU A 557 18.00 -3.59 -22.11
C LEU A 557 18.74 -4.55 -23.05
N PHE A 558 19.62 -4.02 -23.90
CA PHE A 558 20.41 -4.82 -24.83
C PHE A 558 21.76 -5.20 -24.23
N SER A 559 22.46 -4.24 -23.61
CA SER A 559 23.82 -4.45 -23.07
C SER A 559 23.84 -5.26 -21.76
N GLU A 560 23.04 -4.88 -20.76
CA GLU A 560 23.01 -5.54 -19.45
C GLU A 560 22.07 -6.76 -19.46
N TYR A 561 20.87 -6.60 -20.03
CA TYR A 561 19.81 -7.61 -19.98
C TYR A 561 19.59 -8.36 -21.30
N LYS A 562 20.51 -8.28 -22.28
CA LYS A 562 20.59 -9.17 -23.46
C LYS A 562 19.28 -9.37 -24.26
N PHE A 563 18.32 -8.44 -24.19
CA PHE A 563 17.12 -8.50 -25.02
C PHE A 563 17.46 -8.11 -26.45
N THR A 564 16.92 -8.84 -27.42
CA THR A 564 17.14 -8.57 -28.86
C THR A 564 16.10 -7.62 -29.46
N LYS A 565 14.90 -7.55 -28.88
CA LYS A 565 13.84 -6.62 -29.29
C LYS A 565 13.02 -6.16 -28.09
N VAL A 566 12.69 -4.87 -28.05
CA VAL A 566 11.94 -4.25 -26.95
C VAL A 566 10.79 -3.39 -27.48
N THR A 567 9.62 -3.46 -26.84
CA THR A 567 8.57 -2.44 -26.97
C THR A 567 8.22 -1.87 -25.60
N TRP A 568 8.10 -0.56 -25.48
CA TRP A 568 7.51 0.11 -24.31
C TRP A 568 6.28 0.89 -24.75
N ASN A 569 5.17 0.65 -24.05
CA ASN A 569 3.83 1.10 -24.43
C ASN A 569 3.27 1.92 -23.28
N PHE A 570 2.76 3.11 -23.59
CA PHE A 570 2.17 4.00 -22.60
C PHE A 570 0.64 3.97 -22.75
N PHE A 571 -0.08 3.86 -21.64
CA PHE A 571 -1.52 4.07 -21.66
C PHE A 571 -1.87 5.55 -21.91
N GLU A 572 -3.12 5.79 -22.30
CA GLU A 572 -3.67 7.13 -22.46
C GLU A 572 -3.83 7.83 -21.10
N ALA A 573 -3.58 9.14 -21.04
CA ALA A 573 -3.44 9.87 -19.79
C ALA A 573 -4.71 9.78 -18.90
N GLY A 574 -4.51 9.41 -17.62
CA GLY A 574 -5.61 9.18 -16.67
C GLY A 574 -6.32 7.83 -16.83
N HIS A 575 -5.92 7.02 -17.81
CA HIS A 575 -6.49 5.70 -18.12
C HIS A 575 -5.47 4.55 -18.01
N GLY A 576 -4.29 4.77 -17.41
CA GLY A 576 -3.29 3.71 -17.17
C GLY A 576 -3.54 2.76 -15.99
N LYS A 577 -4.67 2.90 -15.28
CA LYS A 577 -4.97 2.08 -14.09
C LYS A 577 -5.25 0.62 -14.43
N GLY A 578 -4.75 -0.31 -13.63
CA GLY A 578 -4.81 -1.72 -13.98
C GLY A 578 -4.42 -2.69 -12.87
N ALA A 579 -3.81 -3.81 -13.26
CA ALA A 579 -3.50 -4.90 -12.34
C ALA A 579 -2.39 -4.55 -11.33
N ALA A 580 -1.51 -3.59 -11.66
CA ALA A 580 -0.45 -3.09 -10.78
C ALA A 580 -1.02 -2.39 -9.53
N ASP A 581 -1.99 -1.47 -9.67
CA ASP A 581 -2.72 -0.83 -8.56
C ASP A 581 -3.17 -1.85 -7.49
N GLY A 582 -3.68 -3.00 -7.95
CA GLY A 582 -4.23 -4.06 -7.11
C GLY A 582 -3.20 -4.72 -6.21
N ILE A 583 -1.95 -4.83 -6.66
CA ILE A 583 -0.81 -5.36 -5.89
C ILE A 583 -0.45 -4.39 -4.77
N GLY A 584 -0.27 -3.11 -5.10
CA GLY A 584 0.04 -2.07 -4.11
C GLY A 584 -1.06 -1.96 -3.05
N GLY A 585 -2.32 -1.95 -3.48
CA GLY A 585 -3.46 -2.03 -2.57
C GLY A 585 -3.43 -3.27 -1.66
N PHE A 586 -3.08 -4.45 -2.19
CA PHE A 586 -2.98 -5.69 -1.43
C PHE A 586 -1.86 -5.67 -0.39
N LEU A 587 -0.65 -5.22 -0.76
CA LEU A 587 0.49 -5.14 0.15
C LEU A 587 0.24 -4.13 1.26
N LYS A 588 -0.20 -2.92 0.92
CA LYS A 588 -0.54 -1.86 1.90
C LYS A 588 -1.64 -2.31 2.88
N ARG A 589 -2.66 -3.04 2.41
CA ARG A 589 -3.65 -3.68 3.30
C ARG A 589 -3.09 -4.77 4.19
N THR A 590 -2.09 -5.52 3.73
CA THR A 590 -1.52 -6.64 4.48
C THR A 590 -0.62 -6.10 5.60
N ALA A 591 0.15 -5.04 5.32
CA ALA A 591 0.82 -4.22 6.32
C ALA A 591 -0.17 -3.66 7.36
N ASP A 592 -1.22 -2.94 6.94
CA ASP A 592 -2.27 -2.43 7.84
C ASP A 592 -2.89 -3.53 8.74
N GLN A 593 -3.03 -4.77 8.24
CA GLN A 593 -3.58 -5.91 8.98
C GLN A 593 -2.58 -6.60 9.92
N LEU A 594 -1.28 -6.37 9.77
CA LEU A 594 -0.23 -6.86 10.68
C LEU A 594 0.04 -5.83 11.78
N VAL A 595 0.07 -4.54 11.43
CA VAL A 595 0.06 -3.42 12.39
C VAL A 595 -1.08 -3.58 13.38
N ALA A 596 -2.32 -3.77 12.89
CA ALA A 596 -3.51 -3.99 13.74
C ALA A 596 -3.52 -5.33 14.52
N ARG A 597 -2.40 -6.07 14.59
CA ARG A 597 -2.23 -7.30 15.39
C ARG A 597 -1.04 -7.22 16.37
N GLY A 598 -0.35 -6.08 16.48
CA GLY A 598 0.86 -5.95 17.28
C GLY A 598 2.14 -6.21 16.48
N THR A 599 2.31 -5.55 15.33
CA THR A 599 3.54 -5.63 14.53
C THR A 599 3.86 -4.29 13.90
N ASP A 600 4.83 -3.58 14.46
CA ASP A 600 5.22 -2.24 14.01
C ASP A 600 5.91 -2.29 12.64
N ILE A 601 5.60 -1.34 11.77
CA ILE A 601 6.18 -1.21 10.42
C ILE A 601 6.71 0.22 10.28
N SER A 602 7.97 0.38 10.69
CA SER A 602 8.71 1.64 10.83
C SER A 602 9.32 2.18 9.53
N ASP A 603 9.76 1.29 8.63
CA ASP A 603 10.48 1.62 7.40
C ASP A 603 10.27 0.58 6.28
N ALA A 604 10.94 0.77 5.13
CA ALA A 604 10.87 -0.12 3.97
C ALA A 604 11.46 -1.52 4.22
N THR A 605 12.50 -1.63 5.05
CA THR A 605 13.18 -2.90 5.37
C THR A 605 12.28 -3.78 6.24
N ASN A 606 11.66 -3.19 7.25
CA ASN A 606 10.67 -3.84 8.11
C ASN A 606 9.39 -4.18 7.32
N PHE A 607 8.89 -3.27 6.45
CA PHE A 607 7.79 -3.56 5.53
C PHE A 607 8.09 -4.76 4.62
N TYR A 608 9.31 -4.85 4.08
CA TYR A 608 9.79 -5.98 3.28
C TYR A 608 9.83 -7.28 4.09
N LEU A 609 10.54 -7.32 5.22
CA LEU A 609 10.71 -8.53 6.05
C LEU A 609 9.35 -9.07 6.55
N THR A 610 8.48 -8.16 7.01
CA THR A 610 7.14 -8.48 7.53
C THR A 610 6.20 -9.04 6.46
N LEU A 611 6.36 -8.66 5.18
CA LEU A 611 5.50 -9.14 4.08
C LEU A 611 6.08 -10.26 3.22
N LYS A 612 7.41 -10.45 3.21
CA LYS A 612 8.11 -11.49 2.42
C LYS A 612 7.58 -12.90 2.68
N ASN A 613 7.27 -13.21 3.94
CA ASN A 613 6.80 -14.52 4.37
C ASN A 613 5.26 -14.66 4.42
N VAL A 614 4.53 -13.57 4.16
CA VAL A 614 3.06 -13.50 4.30
C VAL A 614 2.34 -13.32 2.96
N SER A 615 3.01 -12.68 1.99
CA SER A 615 2.46 -12.41 0.66
C SER A 615 2.89 -13.45 -0.37
N LYS A 616 2.10 -13.61 -1.45
CA LYS A 616 2.49 -14.38 -2.65
C LYS A 616 3.15 -13.53 -3.73
N VAL A 617 3.41 -12.25 -3.44
CA VAL A 617 3.99 -11.29 -4.38
C VAL A 617 5.51 -11.40 -4.26
N ARG A 618 6.22 -11.41 -5.40
CA ARG A 618 7.69 -11.32 -5.36
C ARG A 618 8.11 -9.94 -4.86
N LEU A 619 8.65 -9.88 -3.66
CA LEU A 619 9.16 -8.64 -3.08
C LEU A 619 10.67 -8.54 -3.26
N HIS A 620 11.15 -7.35 -3.60
CA HIS A 620 12.57 -6.96 -3.55
C HIS A 620 12.67 -5.62 -2.81
N LEU A 621 13.75 -5.42 -2.07
CA LEU A 621 14.09 -4.16 -1.42
C LEU A 621 15.17 -3.46 -2.27
N ILE A 622 15.05 -2.15 -2.42
CA ILE A 622 15.94 -1.27 -3.21
C ILE A 622 16.48 -0.21 -2.27
N THR A 623 17.80 -0.10 -2.17
CA THR A 623 18.50 0.83 -1.29
C THR A 623 18.71 2.19 -1.96
N ASN A 624 19.44 3.12 -1.34
CA ASN A 624 19.81 4.37 -2.01
C ASN A 624 20.97 4.15 -2.99
N GLU A 625 21.89 3.27 -2.62
CA GLU A 625 23.09 2.91 -3.37
C GLU A 625 22.72 2.31 -4.73
N ASP A 626 21.67 1.47 -4.81
CA ASP A 626 21.09 0.95 -6.06
C ASP A 626 20.63 2.07 -7.02
N ILE A 627 20.06 3.14 -6.44
CA ILE A 627 19.53 4.31 -7.18
C ILE A 627 20.68 5.22 -7.62
N GLU A 628 21.69 5.43 -6.78
CA GLU A 628 22.89 6.19 -7.11
C GLU A 628 23.72 5.50 -8.20
N GLN A 629 23.90 4.17 -8.12
CA GLN A 629 24.52 3.38 -9.20
C GLN A 629 23.73 3.51 -10.50
N SER A 630 22.40 3.43 -10.44
CA SER A 630 21.53 3.61 -11.61
C SER A 630 21.57 5.05 -12.16
N SER A 631 21.88 6.06 -11.34
CA SER A 631 22.03 7.45 -11.77
C SER A 631 23.36 7.68 -12.50
N LYS A 632 24.46 7.08 -12.02
CA LYS A 632 25.80 7.18 -12.63
C LYS A 632 25.90 6.55 -14.03
N GLN A 633 24.87 5.84 -14.48
CA GLN A 633 24.78 5.20 -15.81
C GLN A 633 24.03 6.05 -16.84
N ILE A 634 23.58 7.26 -16.49
CA ILE A 634 22.75 8.13 -17.34
C ILE A 634 23.58 9.31 -17.84
N PRO A 635 23.86 9.43 -19.15
CA PRO A 635 24.50 10.62 -19.71
C PRO A 635 23.67 11.90 -19.51
N GLU A 636 24.36 13.02 -19.28
CA GLU A 636 23.75 14.34 -19.08
C GLU A 636 23.15 14.88 -20.40
N HIS A 637 23.96 14.88 -21.47
CA HIS A 637 23.63 15.40 -22.80
C HIS A 637 22.76 14.45 -23.66
N ILE A 638 21.63 13.99 -23.12
CA ILE A 638 20.61 13.27 -23.90
C ILE A 638 19.69 14.26 -24.61
N LEU A 639 19.47 14.09 -25.91
CA LEU A 639 18.57 14.92 -26.73
C LEU A 639 17.09 14.71 -26.32
N PRO A 640 16.29 15.77 -26.10
CA PRO A 640 14.86 15.63 -25.78
C PRO A 640 14.02 15.26 -27.02
N LEU A 641 13.15 14.26 -26.89
CA LEU A 641 12.21 13.90 -27.96
C LEU A 641 11.05 14.92 -28.05
N LEU A 642 11.03 15.72 -29.11
CA LEU A 642 9.95 16.67 -29.38
C LEU A 642 8.59 15.94 -29.53
N GLY A 643 7.55 16.51 -28.90
CA GLY A 643 6.20 15.95 -28.95
C GLY A 643 5.97 14.70 -28.09
N THR A 644 6.88 14.34 -27.18
CA THR A 644 6.81 13.16 -26.27
C THR A 644 5.42 12.86 -25.70
N MET A 645 4.65 13.87 -25.29
CA MET A 645 3.29 13.67 -24.75
C MET A 645 2.27 13.06 -25.73
N LYS A 646 2.57 13.04 -27.03
CA LYS A 646 1.74 12.38 -28.07
C LYS A 646 2.16 10.92 -28.34
N VAL A 647 3.30 10.48 -27.82
CA VAL A 647 3.89 9.15 -28.08
C VAL A 647 3.30 8.09 -27.15
N HIS A 648 2.78 7.01 -27.74
CA HIS A 648 2.15 5.91 -27.00
C HIS A 648 2.84 4.55 -27.19
N GLN A 649 3.73 4.43 -28.16
CA GLN A 649 4.64 3.28 -28.27
C GLN A 649 6.02 3.76 -28.70
N VAL A 650 7.05 3.30 -27.98
CA VAL A 650 8.44 3.29 -28.43
C VAL A 650 8.90 1.83 -28.55
N PHE A 651 9.75 1.52 -29.52
CA PHE A 651 10.24 0.17 -29.75
C PHE A 651 11.61 0.19 -30.41
N THR A 652 12.37 -0.88 -30.24
CA THR A 652 13.75 -0.97 -30.75
C THR A 652 14.16 -2.43 -30.97
N GLU A 653 15.07 -2.58 -31.93
CA GLU A 653 15.67 -3.82 -32.43
C GLU A 653 17.19 -3.63 -32.63
N GLU A 654 17.71 -2.46 -32.25
CA GLU A 654 19.02 -1.89 -32.60
C GLU A 654 19.52 -1.07 -31.39
N VAL A 655 20.74 -1.34 -30.92
CA VAL A 655 21.29 -0.63 -29.75
C VAL A 655 21.47 0.86 -30.06
N GLY A 656 21.07 1.73 -29.13
CA GLY A 656 21.16 3.20 -29.26
C GLY A 656 20.10 3.83 -30.17
N VAL A 657 19.30 3.04 -30.90
CA VAL A 657 18.27 3.52 -31.82
C VAL A 657 16.87 3.22 -31.26
N LEU A 658 15.95 4.16 -31.38
CA LEU A 658 14.55 3.99 -30.95
C LEU A 658 13.59 4.41 -32.07
N LYS A 659 12.57 3.59 -32.32
CA LYS A 659 11.45 3.83 -33.25
C LYS A 659 10.22 4.22 -32.41
N TYR A 660 9.46 5.25 -32.78
CA TYR A 660 8.35 5.75 -31.96
C TYR A 660 7.10 6.14 -32.78
N ARG A 661 5.90 6.03 -32.18
CA ARG A 661 4.63 6.42 -32.81
C ARG A 661 3.53 6.82 -31.82
N ASN A 662 2.51 7.50 -32.36
CA ASN A 662 1.40 8.11 -31.59
C ASN A 662 0.38 7.12 -31.03
N LEU A 663 0.37 5.87 -31.51
CA LEU A 663 -0.50 4.78 -31.06
C LEU A 663 0.26 3.44 -31.13
N SER A 664 0.00 2.51 -30.22
CA SER A 664 0.56 1.16 -30.31
C SER A 664 -0.02 0.39 -31.51
N CYS A 665 0.78 -0.51 -32.10
CA CYS A 665 0.28 -1.48 -33.07
C CYS A 665 0.94 -2.85 -32.88
N PHE A 666 0.12 -3.88 -32.65
CA PHE A 666 0.54 -5.28 -32.50
C PHE A 666 0.04 -6.15 -33.67
N CYS A 667 0.13 -5.69 -34.92
CA CYS A 667 -0.05 -6.58 -36.08
C CYS A 667 1.14 -7.55 -36.22
N GLN A 668 2.38 -7.03 -36.18
CA GLN A 668 3.63 -7.81 -36.16
C GLN A 668 4.31 -7.67 -34.77
N ARG A 669 3.64 -8.15 -33.71
CA ARG A 669 4.08 -8.15 -32.29
C ARG A 669 4.60 -6.82 -31.69
N GLY A 670 4.48 -5.70 -32.40
CA GLY A 670 4.96 -4.37 -31.99
C GLY A 670 5.97 -3.72 -32.94
N PHE A 671 6.59 -4.49 -33.84
CA PHE A 671 7.76 -4.03 -34.63
C PHE A 671 7.41 -3.54 -36.05
N CYS A 672 6.13 -3.55 -36.40
CA CYS A 672 5.62 -3.15 -37.72
C CYS A 672 5.89 -1.68 -38.09
N SER A 673 5.87 -1.38 -39.40
CA SER A 673 5.91 -0.02 -39.96
C SER A 673 4.56 0.73 -39.92
N CYS A 674 3.50 0.16 -39.33
CA CYS A 674 2.18 0.79 -39.29
C CYS A 674 2.19 2.11 -38.51
N MET A 675 1.35 3.07 -38.94
CA MET A 675 1.27 4.43 -38.36
C MET A 675 2.57 5.24 -38.47
N ASN A 676 3.39 4.99 -39.51
CA ASN A 676 4.66 5.66 -39.84
C ASN A 676 5.54 5.94 -38.61
N PRO A 677 6.15 4.90 -38.01
CA PRO A 677 7.02 5.06 -36.86
C PRO A 677 8.26 5.89 -37.24
N LYS A 678 8.56 6.89 -36.43
CA LYS A 678 9.69 7.81 -36.63
C LYS A 678 10.93 7.30 -35.90
N ARG A 679 12.13 7.53 -36.45
CA ARG A 679 13.41 7.24 -35.78
C ARG A 679 13.74 8.37 -34.79
N TYR A 680 14.37 8.01 -33.68
CA TYR A 680 14.99 8.89 -32.70
C TYR A 680 16.29 8.22 -32.22
N VAL A 681 17.34 9.02 -32.08
CA VAL A 681 18.63 8.60 -31.54
C VAL A 681 18.91 9.53 -30.36
N PRO A 682 19.11 9.03 -29.12
CA PRO A 682 19.20 9.89 -27.94
C PRO A 682 20.51 10.67 -27.81
N LEU A 683 21.56 10.20 -28.50
CA LEU A 683 22.90 10.79 -28.55
C LEU A 683 23.23 11.16 -30.01
N GLN A 684 24.04 12.20 -30.21
CA GLN A 684 24.66 12.45 -31.51
C GLN A 684 25.90 11.58 -31.66
N HIS A 685 26.09 11.02 -32.85
CA HIS A 685 27.40 10.53 -33.28
C HIS A 685 28.20 11.72 -33.81
N THR A 686 29.25 12.12 -33.09
CA THR A 686 30.34 12.91 -33.66
C THR A 686 31.05 12.03 -34.69
N VAL A 687 30.72 12.21 -35.97
CA VAL A 687 31.44 11.56 -37.06
C VAL A 687 32.76 12.28 -37.26
N GLU A 688 33.81 11.76 -36.63
CA GLU A 688 35.18 12.14 -36.95
C GLU A 688 35.47 11.75 -38.40
N LYS A 689 35.35 12.73 -39.32
CA LYS A 689 35.73 12.58 -40.73
C LYS A 689 37.25 12.50 -40.87
N SER A 690 37.81 11.35 -40.50
CA SER A 690 39.09 10.91 -41.06
C SER A 690 38.85 10.35 -42.47
N ILE A 691 39.14 11.17 -43.48
CA ILE A 691 39.65 10.76 -44.80
C ILE A 691 40.10 12.02 -45.56
N SER A 692 41.25 11.88 -46.22
CA SER A 692 42.01 12.92 -46.91
C SER A 692 41.37 13.42 -48.20
N SER A 693 41.45 14.74 -48.39
CA SER A 693 41.67 15.47 -49.66
C SER A 693 41.29 14.81 -51.00
N ALA A 694 40.28 15.37 -51.67
CA ALA A 694 40.27 15.56 -53.12
C ALA A 694 39.41 16.79 -53.50
N CYS A 695 39.68 17.33 -54.68
CA CYS A 695 38.98 18.41 -55.39
C CYS A 695 37.50 18.06 -55.74
N ASP A 696 36.62 19.01 -56.13
CA ASP A 696 36.82 20.45 -56.34
C ASP A 696 35.55 21.30 -56.05
N ASN A 697 35.71 22.62 -56.02
CA ASN A 697 34.60 23.58 -55.92
C ASN A 697 34.12 24.09 -57.29
N SER A 698 32.80 24.24 -57.45
CA SER A 698 32.21 25.14 -58.45
C SER A 698 31.03 25.94 -57.87
N TYR A 699 31.30 27.19 -57.48
CA TYR A 699 30.67 28.41 -58.03
C TYR A 699 29.30 28.21 -58.75
N LEU A 700 28.21 28.93 -58.46
CA LEU A 700 27.97 30.26 -57.85
C LEU A 700 26.63 30.25 -57.06
N SER A 701 26.48 30.96 -55.92
CA SER A 701 25.90 32.32 -55.75
C SER A 701 24.42 32.46 -56.20
N ASP A 702 23.56 33.29 -55.60
CA ASP A 702 23.80 34.70 -55.22
C ASP A 702 23.53 35.10 -53.77
N ILE A 703 24.13 36.24 -53.43
CA ILE A 703 24.12 36.88 -52.11
C ILE A 703 23.00 37.93 -52.01
N SER A 704 22.51 38.08 -50.78
CA SER A 704 21.50 39.03 -50.29
C SER A 704 21.36 40.40 -50.98
N ASN A 705 20.12 40.87 -51.07
CA ASN A 705 19.74 42.29 -50.88
C ASN A 705 18.23 42.36 -50.51
N LEU A 706 17.75 43.24 -49.62
CA LEU A 706 18.41 43.98 -48.54
C LEU A 706 17.35 44.30 -47.44
N CYS A 707 17.76 44.51 -46.19
CA CYS A 707 16.84 44.80 -45.08
C CYS A 707 16.07 46.13 -45.21
N GLN A 708 14.79 46.16 -44.83
CA GLN A 708 14.22 47.29 -44.08
C GLN A 708 12.92 46.99 -43.27
N LYS A 709 13.02 47.24 -41.95
CA LYS A 709 12.11 48.00 -41.04
C LYS A 709 10.60 48.07 -41.39
N ARG A 710 9.63 47.99 -40.46
CA ARG A 710 9.60 47.92 -38.97
C ARG A 710 8.14 47.67 -38.51
N VAL A 711 7.93 47.07 -37.32
CA VAL A 711 6.99 47.43 -36.21
C VAL A 711 6.87 46.25 -35.22
N LYS A 712 6.56 46.52 -33.94
CA LYS A 712 6.53 45.54 -32.83
C LYS A 712 5.10 45.13 -32.42
N GLY A 713 4.93 43.95 -31.84
CA GLY A 713 3.67 43.53 -31.20
C GLY A 713 3.82 42.33 -30.23
N PHE A 714 4.09 42.62 -28.95
CA PHE A 714 3.85 41.77 -27.76
C PHE A 714 3.85 40.22 -27.89
N TYR A 715 5.00 39.57 -27.63
CA TYR A 715 5.05 38.32 -26.81
C TYR A 715 6.45 37.98 -26.27
N SER A 716 7.20 38.98 -25.78
CA SER A 716 8.60 38.84 -25.34
C SER A 716 8.80 39.10 -23.84
N ILE A 717 8.28 38.21 -22.99
CA ILE A 717 8.59 38.04 -21.55
C ILE A 717 8.06 36.65 -21.13
N VAL A 718 8.65 36.05 -20.07
CA VAL A 718 8.34 34.75 -19.40
C VAL A 718 9.34 33.60 -19.64
N TYR A 719 9.96 33.45 -20.82
CA TYR A 719 10.96 32.39 -21.05
C TYR A 719 12.21 32.90 -21.78
N ASN A 720 13.23 33.24 -21.00
CA ASN A 720 14.64 33.27 -21.40
C ASN A 720 15.49 33.11 -20.13
N SER A 721 16.26 32.02 -20.03
CA SER A 721 17.54 31.91 -19.30
C SER A 721 18.04 30.48 -19.43
N ASP A 722 19.13 30.36 -20.18
CA ASP A 722 20.14 29.30 -20.10
C ASP A 722 20.78 29.35 -18.68
N SER A 723 21.35 28.30 -18.06
CA SER A 723 22.25 27.22 -18.49
C SER A 723 23.74 27.60 -18.46
N GLU A 724 24.30 27.63 -17.24
CA GLU A 724 25.72 27.59 -16.83
C GLU A 724 25.66 27.28 -15.30
N ASP A 725 26.56 26.53 -14.64
CA ASP A 725 27.84 25.88 -15.01
C ASP A 725 27.86 24.39 -14.60
N ASP A 726 28.79 23.60 -15.16
CA ASP A 726 29.27 22.33 -14.58
C ASP A 726 30.67 21.95 -15.15
N VAL A 727 31.26 20.83 -14.70
CA VAL A 727 32.53 20.18 -15.17
C VAL A 727 33.89 20.91 -14.87
N PRO A 728 35.05 20.20 -14.77
CA PRO A 728 35.81 20.21 -13.51
C PRO A 728 37.36 20.29 -13.64
N LEU A 729 38.09 20.02 -12.54
CA LEU A 729 39.53 19.69 -12.57
C LEU A 729 39.92 18.45 -11.73
N THR A 730 40.84 17.68 -12.31
CA THR A 730 41.53 16.45 -11.86
C THR A 730 42.74 16.79 -10.93
N SER A 731 43.40 15.90 -10.16
CA SER A 731 43.31 14.44 -9.86
C SER A 731 44.36 14.04 -8.79
N LEU A 732 44.33 12.78 -8.31
CA LEU A 732 45.45 11.90 -7.83
C LEU A 732 45.38 11.38 -6.38
N LYS A 733 45.52 10.04 -6.24
CA LYS A 733 46.25 9.25 -5.20
C LYS A 733 45.91 9.44 -3.69
N GLU A 734 46.20 8.50 -2.78
CA GLU A 734 46.16 7.02 -2.74
C GLU A 734 46.17 6.58 -1.25
N LYS A 735 46.07 5.26 -0.98
CA LYS A 735 45.89 4.57 0.31
C LYS A 735 46.79 4.98 1.52
N SER A 736 46.18 4.94 2.73
CA SER A 736 46.61 4.46 4.08
C SER A 736 48.01 3.80 4.31
N PRO A 737 48.57 3.65 5.56
CA PRO A 737 48.01 3.87 6.93
C PRO A 737 48.97 4.48 8.02
N ASN A 738 48.49 4.54 9.29
CA ASN A 738 49.19 4.43 10.62
C ASN A 738 50.61 5.02 10.94
N ALA A 739 50.61 6.05 11.81
CA ALA A 739 51.17 6.08 13.20
C ALA A 739 52.68 6.28 13.55
N TYR A 740 52.91 6.85 14.77
CA TYR A 740 54.12 6.83 15.66
C TYR A 740 55.38 7.65 15.24
N LEU A 741 56.34 8.13 16.08
CA LEU A 741 56.62 8.28 17.56
C LEU A 741 57.79 9.32 17.73
N THR A 742 58.24 9.88 18.88
CA THR A 742 57.80 9.91 20.31
C THR A 742 57.46 11.38 20.73
N GLU A 743 57.97 12.15 21.71
CA GLU A 743 58.91 12.14 22.90
C GLU A 743 58.19 12.95 24.03
N GLU A 744 58.31 12.76 25.36
CA GLU A 744 59.41 12.63 26.36
C GLU A 744 60.06 13.98 26.79
N PRO A 745 60.29 14.25 28.10
CA PRO A 745 60.68 13.29 29.15
C PRO A 745 59.70 13.05 30.31
N SER A 746 59.90 11.92 30.98
CA SER A 746 59.10 11.35 32.06
C SER A 746 59.59 11.64 33.49
N THR A 747 58.66 11.57 34.46
CA THR A 747 58.76 10.90 35.80
C THR A 747 57.59 11.36 36.71
N SER A 748 56.97 10.54 37.58
CA SER A 748 56.91 9.07 37.67
C SER A 748 55.66 8.62 38.48
N LYS A 749 55.22 7.37 38.29
CA LYS A 749 54.31 6.57 39.16
C LYS A 749 52.84 7.05 39.35
N GLN A 750 51.95 6.30 38.69
CA GLN A 750 50.77 5.60 39.25
C GLN A 750 49.87 6.28 40.30
N SER A 751 48.53 6.24 40.23
CA SER A 751 47.53 6.03 39.14
C SER A 751 46.15 5.93 39.81
N ASP A 752 45.24 6.87 39.56
CA ASP A 752 43.83 6.79 40.00
C ASP A 752 42.89 7.44 38.97
N ASP A 753 41.71 6.85 38.78
CA ASP A 753 40.72 7.28 37.77
C ASP A 753 39.92 8.51 38.25
N ALA A 754 40.26 9.69 37.74
CA ALA A 754 39.49 10.92 37.96
C ALA A 754 38.18 10.93 37.16
N LEU A 755 37.08 10.53 37.81
CA LEU A 755 35.72 10.68 37.29
C LEU A 755 35.38 12.17 37.05
N ILE A 756 34.99 12.52 35.82
CA ILE A 756 34.43 13.84 35.53
C ILE A 756 33.03 13.94 36.15
N GLU A 757 32.89 14.74 37.20
CA GLU A 757 31.61 15.00 37.85
C GLU A 757 30.64 15.73 36.91
N LYS A 758 29.37 15.33 36.95
CA LYS A 758 28.30 16.00 36.20
C LYS A 758 27.68 17.10 37.05
N GLU A 759 28.23 18.31 36.97
CA GLU A 759 27.48 19.48 37.43
C GLU A 759 26.18 19.64 36.64
N ASN A 760 25.08 19.89 37.34
CA ASN A 760 23.83 20.31 36.69
C ASN A 760 24.03 21.71 36.10
N ILE A 761 23.74 21.87 34.81
CA ILE A 761 23.79 23.19 34.16
C ILE A 761 22.72 24.09 34.77
N HIS A 762 23.11 25.31 35.10
CA HIS A 762 22.21 26.38 35.54
C HIS A 762 22.39 27.58 34.60
N ILE A 763 21.31 28.27 34.25
CA ILE A 763 21.28 29.38 33.27
C ILE A 763 22.44 30.36 33.47
N ASN A 764 22.59 30.87 34.70
CA ASN A 764 23.62 31.85 35.10
C ASN A 764 25.09 31.36 34.97
N LYS A 765 25.35 30.07 34.70
CA LYS A 765 26.70 29.53 34.42
C LYS A 765 27.07 29.57 32.93
N ILE A 766 26.12 29.79 32.02
CA ILE A 766 26.40 29.90 30.58
C ILE A 766 26.72 31.36 30.26
N LYS A 767 27.95 31.60 29.81
CA LYS A 767 28.43 32.91 29.38
C LYS A 767 29.20 32.81 28.07
N GLN A 768 29.26 33.92 27.34
CA GLN A 768 30.13 34.06 26.16
C GLN A 768 31.56 33.65 26.51
N GLY A 769 32.07 32.60 25.86
CA GLY A 769 33.35 31.97 26.18
C GLY A 769 33.25 30.49 26.53
N VAL A 770 32.21 30.10 27.28
CA VAL A 770 32.11 28.77 27.92
C VAL A 770 31.99 27.64 26.88
N CYS A 771 32.70 26.53 27.11
CA CYS A 771 32.59 25.32 26.29
C CYS A 771 31.52 24.38 26.86
N VAL A 772 30.70 23.79 25.99
CA VAL A 772 29.53 22.97 26.36
C VAL A 772 29.38 21.75 25.46
N LEU A 773 28.90 20.64 26.02
CA LEU A 773 28.43 19.48 25.24
C LEU A 773 26.96 19.67 24.86
N VAL A 774 26.67 19.56 23.57
CA VAL A 774 25.38 19.87 22.95
C VAL A 774 24.73 18.61 22.38
N LYS A 775 23.48 18.34 22.76
CA LYS A 775 22.69 17.21 22.26
C LYS A 775 21.93 17.57 20.98
N MET A 776 22.45 17.14 19.83
CA MET A 776 21.77 17.28 18.54
C MET A 776 20.97 16.02 18.22
N SER A 777 19.66 16.06 18.51
CA SER A 777 18.76 14.91 18.34
C SER A 777 18.32 14.79 16.87
N SER A 778 18.98 13.92 16.09
CA SER A 778 18.60 13.65 14.70
C SER A 778 17.54 12.56 14.61
N SER A 779 16.80 12.51 13.49
CA SER A 779 15.63 11.63 13.26
C SER A 779 15.82 10.11 13.45
N LYS A 780 17.02 9.64 13.75
CA LYS A 780 17.37 8.22 13.98
C LYS A 780 18.35 7.99 15.14
N GLN A 781 19.14 8.99 15.54
CA GLN A 781 20.16 8.89 16.58
C GLN A 781 20.39 10.26 17.23
N ASP A 782 20.69 10.24 18.52
CA ASP A 782 21.16 11.41 19.27
C ASP A 782 22.68 11.54 19.09
N TYR A 783 23.13 12.70 18.61
CA TYR A 783 24.55 13.04 18.46
C TYR A 783 24.96 14.03 19.55
N ILE A 784 26.21 13.96 19.99
CA ILE A 784 26.77 14.87 21.01
C ILE A 784 27.93 15.62 20.38
N TYR A 785 27.76 16.93 20.21
CA TYR A 785 28.76 17.82 19.65
C TYR A 785 29.40 18.66 20.75
N LEU A 786 30.65 19.09 20.55
CA LEU A 786 31.25 20.15 21.37
C LEU A 786 30.96 21.52 20.76
N GLY A 787 30.47 22.45 21.58
CA GLY A 787 30.22 23.83 21.19
C GLY A 787 30.87 24.84 22.13
N LYS A 788 31.03 26.08 21.65
CA LYS A 788 31.40 27.25 22.45
C LYS A 788 30.25 28.25 22.46
N ALA A 789 29.78 28.64 23.63
CA ALA A 789 28.77 29.68 23.78
C ALA A 789 29.33 31.05 23.37
N LEU A 790 28.56 31.76 22.54
CA LEU A 790 28.84 33.13 22.07
C LEU A 790 27.93 34.18 22.69
N SER A 791 26.81 33.77 23.29
CA SER A 791 25.89 34.61 24.06
C SER A 791 25.75 34.06 25.49
N GLU A 792 25.11 34.81 26.38
CA GLU A 792 24.40 34.21 27.52
C GLU A 792 23.08 33.57 27.01
N VAL A 793 22.22 33.04 27.88
CA VAL A 793 20.90 32.53 27.42
C VAL A 793 20.01 33.71 27.02
N GLU A 794 19.50 33.71 25.80
CA GLU A 794 18.65 34.77 25.24
C GLU A 794 17.20 34.65 25.77
N ASP A 795 16.38 35.71 25.69
CA ASP A 795 15.07 35.80 26.36
C ASP A 795 14.04 34.72 25.91
N ASP A 796 14.27 34.06 24.78
CA ASP A 796 13.47 32.95 24.26
C ASP A 796 13.94 31.55 24.75
N GLY A 797 15.06 31.48 25.47
CA GLY A 797 15.66 30.26 25.99
C GLY A 797 16.69 29.61 25.07
N GLU A 798 17.07 30.24 23.95
CA GLU A 798 18.15 29.75 23.08
C GLU A 798 19.52 30.32 23.47
N VAL A 799 20.58 29.59 23.09
CA VAL A 799 21.98 29.97 23.26
C VAL A 799 22.66 29.93 21.91
N LYS A 800 23.35 31.02 21.53
CA LYS A 800 24.15 31.07 20.31
C LYS A 800 25.46 30.31 20.52
N ILE A 801 25.68 29.27 19.72
CA ILE A 801 26.82 28.35 19.85
C ILE A 801 27.61 28.28 18.53
N MET A 802 28.93 28.34 18.63
CA MET A 802 29.87 28.00 17.56
C MET A 802 30.37 26.58 17.77
N PHE A 803 30.24 25.71 16.76
CA PHE A 803 30.64 24.32 16.90
C PHE A 803 32.13 24.11 16.67
N PHE A 804 32.66 23.16 17.43
CA PHE A 804 33.95 22.55 17.15
C PHE A 804 33.75 21.35 16.23
N LYS A 805 34.77 21.08 15.40
CA LYS A 805 34.90 19.82 14.67
C LYS A 805 36.04 19.01 15.28
N SER A 806 35.77 17.77 15.65
CA SER A 806 36.82 16.86 16.13
C SER A 806 37.81 16.55 15.00
N MET A 807 39.10 16.60 15.34
CA MET A 807 40.20 16.34 14.40
C MET A 807 40.75 14.92 14.52
N ASP A 808 40.59 14.29 15.70
CA ASP A 808 41.13 12.98 16.04
C ASP A 808 40.01 12.03 16.51
N HIS A 809 40.08 10.75 16.15
CA HIS A 809 39.13 9.72 16.60
C HIS A 809 39.10 9.48 18.13
N THR A 810 39.98 10.13 18.90
CA THR A 810 40.06 10.06 20.36
C THR A 810 39.25 11.16 21.08
N ALA A 811 38.60 12.07 20.34
CA ALA A 811 37.79 13.17 20.90
C ALA A 811 38.53 14.05 21.94
N THR A 812 39.82 14.31 21.69
CA THR A 812 40.70 15.17 22.52
C THR A 812 41.17 16.43 21.82
N LYS A 813 41.29 16.45 20.48
CA LYS A 813 41.67 17.63 19.68
C LYS A 813 40.53 18.08 18.77
N PHE A 814 40.35 19.40 18.72
CA PHE A 814 39.23 20.05 18.07
C PHE A 814 39.67 21.28 17.30
N LYS A 815 39.10 21.50 16.11
CA LYS A 815 39.22 22.77 15.39
C LYS A 815 37.89 23.52 15.52
N LEU A 816 37.93 24.74 16.03
CA LEU A 816 36.78 25.63 16.03
C LEU A 816 36.46 26.03 14.58
N VAL A 817 35.19 25.93 14.18
CA VAL A 817 34.77 26.26 12.81
C VAL A 817 33.95 27.55 12.87
N GLU A 818 34.60 28.67 12.54
CA GLU A 818 34.02 30.02 12.70
C GLU A 818 32.75 30.25 11.85
N SER A 819 32.55 29.45 10.80
CA SER A 819 31.34 29.45 9.96
C SER A 819 30.24 28.48 10.42
N ASP A 820 30.47 27.66 11.45
CA ASP A 820 29.50 26.68 11.97
C ASP A 820 28.82 27.23 13.23
N LEU A 821 27.79 28.03 12.99
CA LEU A 821 27.02 28.74 14.01
C LEU A 821 25.59 28.21 14.05
N SER A 822 25.07 27.99 15.26
CA SER A 822 23.66 27.64 15.48
C SER A 822 23.14 28.27 16.77
N TYR A 823 21.83 28.53 16.79
CA TYR A 823 21.10 28.81 18.01
C TYR A 823 20.53 27.49 18.54
N VAL A 824 20.62 27.26 19.84
CA VAL A 824 20.33 25.98 20.47
C VAL A 824 19.56 26.19 21.78
N PRO A 825 18.36 25.61 21.96
CA PRO A 825 17.62 25.68 23.22
C PRO A 825 18.43 25.13 24.40
N PHE A 826 18.38 25.83 25.54
CA PHE A 826 19.08 25.49 26.79
C PHE A 826 18.94 24.01 27.20
N ASP A 827 17.75 23.44 27.05
CA ASP A 827 17.42 22.04 27.38
C ASP A 827 18.27 20.98 26.63
N ASN A 828 18.92 21.34 25.52
CA ASN A 828 19.79 20.44 24.76
C ASN A 828 21.25 20.43 25.28
N LEU A 829 21.60 21.23 26.29
CA LEU A 829 22.95 21.29 26.82
C LEU A 829 23.14 20.21 27.91
N ILE A 830 24.21 19.42 27.79
CA ILE A 830 24.42 18.19 28.59
C ILE A 830 25.35 18.43 29.76
N ALA A 831 26.47 19.11 29.51
CA ALA A 831 27.46 19.50 30.51
C ALA A 831 28.22 20.75 30.05
N ILE A 832 28.68 21.55 31.02
CA ILE A 832 29.77 22.52 30.79
C ILE A 832 31.10 21.75 30.83
N VAL A 833 32.05 22.15 29.99
CA VAL A 833 33.38 21.53 29.87
C VAL A 833 34.44 22.59 30.24
N PRO A 834 35.51 22.25 31.00
CA PRO A 834 36.61 23.18 31.27
C PRO A 834 37.22 23.72 29.97
N GLU A 835 37.75 24.96 29.97
CA GLU A 835 38.30 25.56 28.74
C GLU A 835 39.45 24.73 28.16
N PRO A 836 39.43 24.43 26.84
CA PRO A 836 40.54 23.73 26.20
C PRO A 836 41.77 24.61 26.05
N LYS A 837 42.95 23.98 26.15
CA LYS A 837 44.25 24.61 25.87
C LYS A 837 44.33 24.98 24.39
N LYS A 838 44.65 26.24 24.13
CA LYS A 838 44.67 26.87 22.80
C LYS A 838 46.11 26.76 22.25
N LEU A 839 46.31 26.04 21.15
CA LEU A 839 47.65 25.83 20.58
C LEU A 839 47.79 26.55 19.23
N CYS A 840 48.72 27.51 19.19
CA CYS A 840 49.03 28.34 18.02
C CYS A 840 50.23 27.78 17.25
N LYS A 841 50.21 27.90 15.92
CA LYS A 841 51.39 27.66 15.08
C LYS A 841 51.68 28.93 14.29
N GLY A 842 52.62 29.73 14.81
CA GLY A 842 52.80 31.11 14.38
C GLY A 842 51.62 32.00 14.77
N SER A 843 51.33 33.02 13.97
CA SER A 843 50.30 34.04 14.21
C SER A 843 48.84 33.58 14.04
N ARG A 844 48.57 32.26 14.00
CA ARG A 844 47.21 31.70 13.90
C ARG A 844 47.01 30.56 14.91
N ILE A 845 45.85 30.56 15.57
CA ILE A 845 45.38 29.46 16.41
C ILE A 845 45.16 28.24 15.50
N SER A 846 45.72 27.09 15.86
CA SER A 846 45.72 25.91 14.99
C SER A 846 44.71 24.84 15.42
N TYR A 847 44.61 24.57 16.72
CA TYR A 847 43.60 23.69 17.32
C TYR A 847 43.46 23.93 18.83
N TYR A 848 42.42 23.35 19.39
CA TYR A 848 42.05 23.34 20.80
C TYR A 848 42.18 21.91 21.34
N GLN A 849 42.73 21.74 22.53
CA GLN A 849 42.97 20.43 23.13
C GLN A 849 42.44 20.35 24.56
N PHE A 850 41.77 19.24 24.87
CA PHE A 850 41.33 18.88 26.22
C PHE A 850 42.26 17.82 26.81
N ASP A 851 42.47 17.87 28.12
CA ASP A 851 43.35 16.93 28.84
C ASP A 851 42.71 15.55 29.07
N THR A 852 41.39 15.46 28.92
CA THR A 852 40.61 14.20 29.00
C THR A 852 39.80 13.97 27.73
N PRO A 853 39.60 12.71 27.30
CA PRO A 853 38.77 12.40 26.13
C PRO A 853 37.29 12.67 26.43
N LEU A 854 36.70 13.57 25.64
CA LEU A 854 35.31 13.96 25.82
C LEU A 854 34.37 12.92 25.18
N ASN A 855 33.26 12.61 25.85
CA ASN A 855 32.28 11.62 25.37
C ASN A 855 31.36 12.23 24.29
N ILE A 856 31.95 12.44 23.13
CA ILE A 856 31.41 13.12 21.95
C ILE A 856 31.06 12.09 20.88
N PHE A 857 29.97 12.32 20.16
CA PHE A 857 29.52 11.47 19.06
C PHE A 857 29.16 12.37 17.88
N GLU A 858 30.19 12.75 17.13
CA GLU A 858 30.13 13.49 15.87
C GLU A 858 30.02 12.53 14.66
N LYS A 859 29.82 13.06 13.45
CA LYS A 859 29.54 12.29 12.23
C LYS A 859 30.21 12.88 11.00
#